data_AF-A0A9Q8ZLJ6-F1
#
_entry.id   AF-A0A9Q8ZLJ6-F1
#
_cell.length_a   1.000
_cell.length_b   1.000
_cell.length_c   1.000
_cell.angle_alpha   90.00
_cell.angle_beta   90.00
_cell.angle_gamma   90.00
#
_symmetry.space_group_name_H-M   'P 1'
#
loop_
_entity.id
_entity.type
_entity.pdbx_description
1 polymer ?
#
loop_
_entity_poly.entity_id
_entity_poly.type
_entity_poly.pdbx_seq_one_letter_code
_entity_poly.pdbx_strand_id
1 'polypeptide(L)'
;MPDHRSITDNGLVASTWAHSNPSFGEHDEANVPRNIAGANVSFADGASVSTISLISDFSAMSTSAVSQQTSVQDVLDLLSSRGFTQVTPDCIHFKKIPDTLHKTAVIKVCDPDFANNLLQSLGDAPVRLRDVDIHMSKMHLGGETESGINRLQLTGVICSWFNPSKVAYLQYETGWKAQLALEHIRGTESNQFMGRKLSFMYQPPWSLQVGNLDLNTDEAGLRRFLASPQPIKVTWGPRSHNLTAKQLEERAIKQLRCHGTLIGECIPSSQKGQSRTKIIAKFNDAEAALNAVKKMHGTYLDPSSNDKLQVNLLVSIKLSVSSRILAAIRPRLDPLIDQTWRTDYVQIKPYEAMGKQYAQVRIFGQSRGPVAKAKSAVEKLLTGQIAEDENGPITDPFYFKPSSKSFLDDLGAANSVFIHQDLRRSVLRLYGDDTGIEQVERALVAKCAELREHSHTVILDPGALVFALKGGFRQIVEVLGKKKVKLDIISNPKRIIVEGSTKDVVQIREILTSGESLSLGIQTAGPSIGEDDSELFCPVCFTPPEAPIKTPCGHVYCSSCLVSQCTSAHSFPLKCLGESAGCGSLIILADAKKVLSGTEYDNLLQASLTSYLRSRTTEFQYCSTPDCDRFYRISTTEKSRTFDCDGCLSSICTSCHQSPHDGITCEANKALIKAALQGDEELAKWKKENDVRDCPNCGVPIEKSFGCNHMECILCQIHICWFCMKTFGSGEETYEHMRRKHSSIQ
;
A
#
# COMPACT_ATOMS: atom_id res chain seq x y z
N MET A 1 32.48 -35.21 22.06
CA MET A 1 32.22 -35.03 20.62
C MET A 1 30.83 -35.55 20.33
N PRO A 2 29.85 -34.66 20.07
CA PRO A 2 28.56 -35.06 19.56
C PRO A 2 28.28 -34.51 18.16
N ASP A 3 27.44 -35.25 17.46
CA ASP A 3 27.08 -35.17 16.05
C ASP A 3 26.36 -33.86 15.65
N HIS A 4 26.82 -33.29 14.54
CA HIS A 4 26.11 -32.28 13.76
C HIS A 4 24.95 -32.94 13.00
N ARG A 5 23.70 -32.73 13.46
CA ARG A 5 22.51 -32.92 12.62
C ARG A 5 22.21 -31.64 11.86
N SER A 6 22.49 -31.67 10.57
CA SER A 6 22.06 -30.73 9.54
C SER A 6 20.52 -30.69 9.47
N ILE A 7 19.96 -29.49 9.69
CA ILE A 7 18.56 -29.17 9.41
C ILE A 7 18.48 -28.83 7.92
N THR A 8 17.99 -29.79 7.13
CA THR A 8 17.60 -29.59 5.73
C THR A 8 16.09 -29.49 5.62
N ASP A 9 15.66 -28.60 4.72
CA ASP A 9 14.33 -28.48 4.11
C ASP A 9 13.10 -28.38 5.01
N ASN A 10 12.57 -27.15 5.10
CA ASN A 10 11.16 -26.92 5.37
C ASN A 10 10.60 -25.83 4.43
N GLY A 11 9.77 -26.28 3.48
CA GLY A 11 8.50 -25.63 3.14
C GLY A 11 8.54 -24.30 2.38
N LEU A 12 8.96 -24.30 1.12
CA LEU A 12 8.58 -23.27 0.15
C LEU A 12 7.08 -23.43 -0.17
N VAL A 13 6.24 -22.57 0.41
CA VAL A 13 4.79 -22.53 0.15
C VAL A 13 4.51 -21.96 -1.24
N ALA A 14 3.53 -22.57 -1.92
CA ALA A 14 3.05 -22.25 -3.27
C ALA A 14 2.70 -20.77 -3.48
N SER A 15 2.85 -20.33 -4.73
CA SER A 15 2.56 -19.00 -5.26
C SER A 15 1.15 -18.49 -4.90
N THR A 16 1.12 -17.42 -4.09
CA THR A 16 -0.07 -16.72 -3.57
C THR A 16 -0.81 -15.88 -4.63
N TRP A 17 -1.31 -16.50 -5.71
CA TRP A 17 -2.22 -15.83 -6.65
C TRP A 17 -3.68 -15.79 -6.18
N ALA A 18 -3.99 -16.41 -5.05
CA ALA A 18 -5.35 -16.55 -4.56
C ALA A 18 -5.79 -15.34 -3.73
N HIS A 19 -6.39 -14.34 -4.36
CA HIS A 19 -7.57 -13.66 -3.80
C HIS A 19 -8.54 -13.27 -4.92
N SER A 20 -9.36 -14.25 -5.31
CA SER A 20 -10.73 -14.04 -5.78
C SER A 20 -11.56 -15.02 -4.97
N ASN A 21 -12.29 -14.51 -3.97
CA ASN A 21 -13.13 -15.23 -3.00
C ASN A 21 -13.28 -16.74 -3.23
N PRO A 22 -12.59 -17.58 -2.44
CA PRO A 22 -13.10 -18.90 -2.18
C PRO A 22 -14.01 -18.85 -0.94
N SER A 23 -15.24 -19.35 -1.10
CA SER A 23 -16.12 -19.65 0.02
C SER A 23 -15.50 -20.79 0.83
N PHE A 24 -14.84 -20.49 1.94
CA PHE A 24 -14.37 -21.49 2.90
C PHE A 24 -15.09 -21.33 4.24
N GLY A 25 -15.34 -22.46 4.90
CA GLY A 25 -16.04 -22.52 6.20
C GLY A 25 -15.21 -21.93 7.35
N GLU A 26 -15.91 -21.60 8.43
CA GLU A 26 -15.46 -20.79 9.58
C GLU A 26 -14.22 -21.30 10.37
N HIS A 27 -13.60 -22.41 9.99
CA HIS A 27 -12.52 -23.05 10.77
C HIS A 27 -11.09 -22.86 10.24
N ASP A 28 -10.86 -22.31 9.04
CA ASP A 28 -9.52 -22.25 8.41
C ASP A 28 -8.91 -20.83 8.28
N GLU A 29 -9.56 -19.81 8.83
CA GLU A 29 -9.10 -18.41 8.69
C GLU A 29 -7.78 -18.08 9.45
N ALA A 30 -7.32 -18.93 10.36
CA ALA A 30 -6.15 -18.64 11.19
C ALA A 30 -4.82 -18.66 10.42
N ASN A 31 -4.73 -19.43 9.32
CA ASN A 31 -3.50 -19.63 8.54
C ASN A 31 -3.45 -18.83 7.22
N VAL A 32 -4.38 -17.91 6.99
CA VAL A 32 -4.40 -17.12 5.75
C VAL A 32 -3.31 -16.04 5.80
N PRO A 33 -2.41 -15.96 4.80
CA PRO A 33 -1.43 -14.88 4.70
C PRO A 33 -2.12 -13.52 4.71
N ARG A 34 -1.56 -12.57 5.48
CA ARG A 34 -2.09 -11.21 5.57
C ARG A 34 -1.18 -10.23 4.86
N ASN A 35 -1.76 -9.30 4.12
CA ASN A 35 -1.00 -8.18 3.59
C ASN A 35 -0.79 -7.15 4.70
N ILE A 36 0.46 -6.96 5.14
CA ILE A 36 0.86 -5.98 6.16
C ILE A 36 2.09 -5.25 5.63
N ALA A 37 2.06 -3.92 5.62
CA ALA A 37 3.17 -3.09 5.14
C ALA A 37 3.68 -3.49 3.73
N GLY A 38 2.78 -3.98 2.86
CA GLY A 38 3.08 -4.32 1.46
C GLY A 38 3.71 -5.70 1.27
N ALA A 39 3.83 -6.47 2.35
CA ALA A 39 4.29 -7.83 2.36
C ALA A 39 3.13 -8.79 2.66
N ASN A 40 3.15 -9.97 2.05
CA ASN A 40 2.30 -11.07 2.47
C ASN A 40 3.00 -11.81 3.61
N VAL A 41 2.41 -11.78 4.79
CA VAL A 41 2.97 -12.31 6.04
C VAL A 41 2.06 -13.39 6.59
N SER A 42 2.62 -14.56 6.87
CA SER A 42 1.93 -15.62 7.61
C SER A 42 2.43 -15.67 9.04
N PHE A 43 1.53 -16.04 9.95
CA PHE A 43 1.81 -16.14 11.38
C PHE A 43 1.52 -17.56 11.86
N ALA A 44 2.36 -18.05 12.75
CA ALA A 44 2.15 -19.27 13.52
C ALA A 44 1.78 -18.93 14.96
N ASP A 45 1.57 -19.96 15.79
CA ASP A 45 1.25 -19.79 17.20
C ASP A 45 2.29 -18.94 17.94
N GLY A 46 1.83 -18.32 19.02
CA GLY A 46 2.55 -17.24 19.71
C GLY A 46 2.59 -15.94 18.90
N ALA A 47 1.71 -15.80 17.91
CA ALA A 47 1.77 -14.73 16.91
C ALA A 47 3.15 -14.62 16.26
N SER A 48 3.89 -15.71 16.10
CA SER A 48 5.22 -15.67 15.50
C SER A 48 5.12 -15.53 13.98
N VAL A 49 5.92 -14.64 13.37
CA VAL A 49 5.98 -14.56 11.90
C VAL A 49 6.65 -15.83 11.37
N SER A 50 5.92 -16.57 10.53
CA SER A 50 6.39 -17.83 9.93
C SER A 50 7.02 -17.59 8.56
N THR A 51 6.39 -16.78 7.71
CA THR A 51 6.90 -16.44 6.38
C THR A 51 6.63 -14.98 6.02
N ILE A 52 7.55 -14.39 5.26
CA ILE A 52 7.42 -13.06 4.65
C ILE A 52 7.69 -13.19 3.16
N SER A 53 6.75 -12.70 2.35
CA SER A 53 6.86 -12.63 0.90
C SER A 53 6.70 -11.19 0.45
N LEU A 54 7.77 -10.59 -0.06
CA LEU A 54 7.75 -9.24 -0.63
C LEU A 54 7.58 -9.30 -2.14
N ILE A 55 6.99 -8.26 -2.73
CA ILE A 55 6.86 -8.17 -4.20
C ILE A 55 8.23 -8.18 -4.88
N SER A 56 9.25 -7.61 -4.25
CA SER A 56 10.63 -7.63 -4.71
C SER A 56 11.25 -9.03 -4.76
N ASP A 57 10.66 -10.02 -4.08
CA ASP A 57 11.14 -11.41 -4.09
C ASP A 57 10.70 -12.15 -5.36
N PHE A 58 9.74 -11.58 -6.08
CA PHE A 58 9.16 -12.19 -7.26
C PHE A 58 9.49 -11.39 -8.52
N SER A 59 9.63 -12.12 -9.61
CA SER A 59 9.60 -11.55 -10.95
C SER A 59 8.48 -12.19 -11.73
N ALA A 60 7.85 -11.41 -12.61
CA ALA A 60 6.75 -11.90 -13.42
C ALA A 60 6.94 -11.56 -14.90
N MET A 61 6.48 -12.48 -15.74
CA MET A 61 6.50 -12.38 -17.19
C MET A 61 5.09 -12.58 -17.72
N SER A 62 4.70 -11.81 -18.72
CA SER A 62 3.44 -11.99 -19.45
C SER A 62 3.68 -12.30 -20.92
N THR A 63 2.93 -13.26 -21.44
CA THR A 63 2.94 -13.59 -22.88
C THR A 63 1.83 -12.83 -23.60
N SER A 64 2.11 -12.36 -24.82
CA SER A 64 1.07 -11.84 -25.71
C SER A 64 0.19 -12.98 -26.22
N ALA A 65 -1.12 -12.69 -26.35
CA ALA A 65 -2.13 -13.45 -27.10
C ALA A 65 -1.79 -14.92 -27.45
N VAL A 66 -1.67 -15.79 -26.44
CA VAL A 66 -1.52 -17.25 -26.63
C VAL A 66 -2.85 -17.86 -27.08
N SER A 67 -2.79 -18.95 -27.84
CA SER A 67 -3.98 -19.69 -28.29
C SER A 67 -4.80 -20.22 -27.10
N GLN A 68 -6.11 -20.36 -27.24
CA GLN A 68 -6.94 -20.96 -26.18
C GLN A 68 -6.57 -22.41 -25.85
N GLN A 69 -5.95 -23.13 -26.80
CA GLN A 69 -5.53 -24.54 -26.68
C GLN A 69 -4.18 -24.72 -25.96
N THR A 70 -3.45 -23.63 -25.71
CA THR A 70 -2.19 -23.67 -24.97
C THR A 70 -2.46 -24.08 -23.52
N SER A 71 -1.81 -25.16 -23.08
CA SER A 71 -1.86 -25.67 -21.72
C SER A 71 -0.72 -25.10 -20.86
N VAL A 72 -0.80 -25.31 -19.54
CA VAL A 72 0.29 -24.96 -18.62
C VAL A 72 1.57 -25.72 -19.00
N GLN A 73 1.44 -26.98 -19.42
CA GLN A 73 2.59 -27.83 -19.77
C GLN A 73 3.35 -27.28 -20.97
N ASP A 74 2.67 -26.75 -22.01
CA ASP A 74 3.35 -26.16 -23.16
C ASP A 74 4.25 -24.98 -22.77
N VAL A 75 3.82 -24.20 -21.78
CA VAL A 75 4.60 -23.06 -21.25
C VAL A 75 5.77 -23.57 -20.40
N LEU A 76 5.58 -24.62 -19.61
CA LEU A 76 6.65 -25.26 -18.84
C LEU A 76 7.72 -25.88 -19.73
N ASP A 77 7.33 -26.54 -20.82
CA ASP A 77 8.24 -27.15 -21.78
C ASP A 77 9.09 -26.08 -22.48
N LEU A 78 8.46 -24.95 -22.86
CA LEU A 78 9.16 -23.79 -23.40
C LEU A 78 10.21 -23.25 -22.39
N LEU A 79 9.82 -23.05 -21.13
CA LEU A 79 10.72 -22.53 -20.09
C LEU A 79 11.86 -23.51 -19.79
N SER A 80 11.55 -24.81 -19.71
CA SER A 80 12.53 -25.88 -19.47
C SER A 80 13.54 -25.97 -20.60
N SER A 81 13.11 -25.82 -21.86
CA SER A 81 14.00 -25.79 -23.03
C SER A 81 15.02 -24.63 -22.99
N ARG A 82 14.74 -23.60 -22.19
CA ARG A 82 15.59 -22.42 -21.99
C ARG A 82 16.37 -22.45 -20.67
N GLY A 83 16.34 -23.58 -19.95
CA GLY A 83 17.08 -23.78 -18.70
C GLY A 83 16.34 -23.36 -17.43
N PHE A 84 15.03 -23.04 -17.51
CA PHE A 84 14.23 -22.62 -16.36
C PHE A 84 13.38 -23.77 -15.79
N THR A 85 14.04 -24.80 -15.25
CA THR A 85 13.38 -26.00 -14.68
C THR A 85 12.79 -25.78 -13.29
N GLN A 86 13.12 -24.67 -12.63
CA GLN A 86 12.61 -24.30 -11.30
C GLN A 86 11.15 -23.80 -11.31
N VAL A 87 10.56 -23.60 -12.50
CA VAL A 87 9.19 -23.08 -12.63
C VAL A 87 8.20 -24.24 -12.47
N THR A 88 7.28 -24.11 -11.52
CA THR A 88 6.23 -25.10 -11.27
C THR A 88 4.91 -24.70 -11.96
N PRO A 89 3.96 -25.63 -12.15
CA PRO A 89 2.64 -25.31 -12.72
C PRO A 89 1.92 -24.15 -12.01
N ASP A 90 2.07 -24.05 -10.69
CA ASP A 90 1.45 -23.01 -9.87
C ASP A 90 2.00 -21.61 -10.14
N CYS A 91 3.16 -21.48 -10.79
CA CYS A 91 3.71 -20.20 -11.22
C CYS A 91 2.94 -19.60 -12.42
N ILE A 92 2.12 -20.38 -13.11
CA ILE A 92 1.56 -20.03 -14.43
C ILE A 92 0.04 -19.86 -14.35
N HIS A 93 -0.44 -18.66 -14.68
CA HIS A 93 -1.88 -18.35 -14.71
C HIS A 93 -2.31 -17.77 -16.04
N PHE A 94 -3.37 -18.33 -16.60
CA PHE A 94 -3.98 -17.80 -17.82
C PHE A 94 -5.07 -16.78 -17.51
N LYS A 95 -4.95 -15.58 -18.09
CA LYS A 95 -6.00 -14.56 -18.12
C LYS A 95 -6.70 -14.59 -19.47
N LYS A 96 -8.02 -14.72 -19.47
CA LYS A 96 -8.83 -14.59 -20.69
C LYS A 96 -8.91 -13.11 -21.07
N ILE A 97 -8.67 -12.79 -22.34
CA ILE A 97 -8.93 -11.45 -22.87
C ILE A 97 -10.39 -11.45 -23.35
N PRO A 98 -11.26 -10.57 -22.82
CA PRO A 98 -12.65 -10.46 -23.28
C PRO A 98 -12.72 -10.26 -24.80
N ASP A 99 -13.69 -10.91 -25.43
CA ASP A 99 -13.99 -10.77 -26.87
C ASP A 99 -12.86 -11.21 -27.85
N THR A 100 -11.93 -12.07 -27.41
CA THR A 100 -10.90 -12.64 -28.30
C THR A 100 -10.71 -14.15 -28.11
N LEU A 101 -10.25 -14.83 -29.17
CA LEU A 101 -9.80 -16.24 -29.16
C LEU A 101 -8.41 -16.43 -28.52
N HIS A 102 -7.92 -15.44 -27.76
CA HIS A 102 -6.59 -15.47 -27.18
C HIS A 102 -6.64 -15.35 -25.65
N LYS A 103 -5.66 -15.95 -24.99
CA LYS A 103 -5.40 -15.81 -23.55
C LYS A 103 -4.05 -15.13 -23.36
N THR A 104 -3.76 -14.67 -22.16
CA THR A 104 -2.44 -14.19 -21.73
C THR A 104 -1.95 -15.13 -20.66
N ALA A 105 -0.77 -15.72 -20.80
CA ALA A 105 -0.13 -16.44 -19.71
C ALA A 105 0.65 -15.43 -18.86
N VAL A 106 0.48 -15.49 -17.55
CA VAL A 106 1.32 -14.77 -16.58
C VAL A 106 2.10 -15.79 -15.78
N ILE A 107 3.42 -15.65 -15.79
CA ILE A 107 4.37 -16.52 -15.11
C ILE A 107 4.97 -15.70 -13.97
N LYS A 108 4.72 -16.06 -12.71
CA LYS A 108 5.28 -15.40 -11.52
C LYS A 108 6.16 -16.39 -10.78
N VAL A 109 7.44 -16.06 -10.63
CA VAL A 109 8.45 -16.92 -10.02
C VAL A 109 9.04 -16.21 -8.81
N CYS A 110 9.32 -16.94 -7.73
CA CYS A 110 10.02 -16.46 -6.53
C CYS A 110 11.52 -16.34 -6.79
N ASP A 111 11.87 -15.62 -7.85
CA ASP A 111 13.24 -15.29 -8.24
C ASP A 111 13.20 -13.88 -8.85
N PRO A 112 13.82 -12.87 -8.21
CA PRO A 112 13.81 -11.50 -8.69
C PRO A 112 14.52 -11.33 -10.05
N ASP A 113 15.48 -12.20 -10.37
CA ASP A 113 16.27 -12.11 -11.61
C ASP A 113 15.61 -12.89 -12.77
N PHE A 114 14.61 -13.73 -12.48
CA PHE A 114 13.96 -14.61 -13.45
C PHE A 114 13.54 -13.91 -14.75
N ALA A 115 12.79 -12.81 -14.69
CA ALA A 115 12.34 -12.14 -15.93
C ALA A 115 13.50 -11.56 -16.75
N ASN A 116 14.53 -11.00 -16.09
CA ASN A 116 15.67 -10.42 -16.79
C ASN A 116 16.48 -11.53 -17.46
N ASN A 117 16.75 -12.61 -16.74
CA ASN A 117 17.46 -13.79 -17.25
C ASN A 117 16.68 -14.44 -18.40
N LEU A 118 15.35 -14.56 -18.27
CA LEU A 118 14.50 -15.11 -19.32
C LEU A 118 14.52 -14.21 -20.55
N LEU A 119 14.30 -12.90 -20.42
CA LEU A 119 14.38 -11.97 -21.55
C LEU A 119 15.76 -12.02 -22.24
N GLN A 120 16.85 -12.09 -21.48
CA GLN A 120 18.19 -12.24 -22.03
C GLN A 120 18.34 -13.55 -22.83
N SER A 121 17.76 -14.66 -22.36
CA SER A 121 17.78 -15.95 -23.05
C SER A 121 16.91 -16.00 -24.32
N LEU A 122 15.84 -15.19 -24.37
CA LEU A 122 14.90 -15.16 -25.50
C LEU A 122 15.41 -14.24 -26.62
N GLY A 123 16.13 -13.17 -26.27
CA GLY A 123 16.53 -12.13 -27.20
C GLY A 123 15.34 -11.35 -27.77
N ASP A 124 15.56 -10.62 -28.87
CA ASP A 124 14.52 -9.80 -29.51
C ASP A 124 13.63 -10.58 -30.50
N ALA A 125 13.89 -11.88 -30.70
CA ALA A 125 13.16 -12.71 -31.66
C ALA A 125 11.78 -13.13 -31.10
N PRO A 126 10.73 -13.19 -31.94
CA PRO A 126 9.45 -13.77 -31.53
C PRO A 126 9.64 -15.23 -31.13
N VAL A 127 9.02 -15.62 -30.02
CA VAL A 127 9.13 -16.97 -29.46
C VAL A 127 7.98 -17.79 -30.02
N ARG A 128 8.28 -18.87 -30.73
CA ARG A 128 7.24 -19.72 -31.30
C ARG A 128 6.72 -20.69 -30.24
N LEU A 129 5.44 -20.57 -29.89
CA LEU A 129 4.74 -21.51 -29.01
C LEU A 129 3.66 -22.23 -29.81
N ARG A 130 3.90 -23.51 -30.11
CA ARG A 130 3.14 -24.30 -31.10
C ARG A 130 3.14 -23.59 -32.47
N ASP A 131 1.99 -23.05 -32.89
CA ASP A 131 1.80 -22.42 -34.20
C ASP A 131 1.72 -20.89 -34.14
N VAL A 132 1.90 -20.29 -32.97
CA VAL A 132 1.76 -18.84 -32.76
C VAL A 132 3.07 -18.23 -32.28
N ASP A 133 3.47 -17.14 -32.91
CA ASP A 133 4.57 -16.31 -32.45
C ASP A 133 4.09 -15.45 -31.28
N ILE A 134 4.69 -15.67 -30.12
CA ILE A 134 4.38 -14.96 -28.88
C ILE A 134 5.52 -14.02 -28.51
N HIS A 135 5.15 -12.87 -27.96
CA HIS A 135 6.06 -11.93 -27.35
C HIS A 135 5.96 -12.03 -25.84
N MET A 136 7.09 -12.15 -25.16
CA MET A 136 7.16 -12.18 -23.71
C MET A 136 7.64 -10.83 -23.19
N SER A 137 6.95 -10.32 -22.17
CA SER A 137 7.17 -8.99 -21.61
C SER A 137 7.26 -9.06 -20.09
N LYS A 138 8.13 -8.24 -19.50
CA LYS A 138 8.28 -8.18 -18.05
C LYS A 138 7.05 -7.53 -17.44
N MET A 139 6.44 -8.22 -16.49
CA MET A 139 5.26 -7.75 -15.79
C MET A 139 5.67 -7.13 -14.46
N HIS A 140 5.48 -5.81 -14.33
CA HIS A 140 5.64 -5.14 -13.04
C HIS A 140 4.52 -5.61 -12.10
N LEU A 141 4.89 -6.23 -10.99
CA LEU A 141 3.98 -6.65 -9.93
C LEU A 141 3.52 -5.41 -9.14
N GLY A 142 2.26 -5.42 -8.70
CA GLY A 142 1.68 -4.32 -7.92
C GLY A 142 1.73 -4.62 -6.43
N GLY A 143 1.83 -3.54 -5.65
CA GLY A 143 1.53 -3.44 -4.23
C GLY A 143 0.07 -3.72 -3.91
N GLU A 144 -0.21 -4.15 -2.69
CA GLU A 144 -1.57 -4.13 -2.12
C GLU A 144 -1.61 -3.11 -0.98
N THR A 145 -2.67 -2.31 -0.94
CA THR A 145 -2.97 -1.37 0.14
C THR A 145 -4.40 -1.60 0.61
N GLU A 146 -4.80 -1.02 1.75
CA GLU A 146 -6.20 -1.04 2.18
C GLU A 146 -7.16 -0.52 1.09
N SER A 147 -6.70 0.42 0.27
CA SER A 147 -7.46 1.02 -0.84
C SER A 147 -7.49 0.18 -2.12
N GLY A 148 -6.83 -0.99 -2.15
CA GLY A 148 -6.78 -1.92 -3.28
C GLY A 148 -5.39 -2.16 -3.83
N ILE A 149 -5.35 -2.83 -5.00
CA ILE A 149 -4.10 -3.17 -5.69
C ILE A 149 -3.53 -1.92 -6.39
N ASN A 150 -2.29 -1.61 -6.04
CA ASN A 150 -1.50 -0.48 -6.49
C ASN A 150 -0.39 -0.92 -7.43
N ARG A 151 -0.47 -0.54 -8.70
CA ARG A 151 0.56 -0.88 -9.67
C ARG A 151 1.38 0.34 -10.06
N LEU A 152 2.58 0.46 -9.48
CA LEU A 152 3.58 1.42 -9.91
C LEU A 152 4.15 1.03 -11.28
N GLN A 153 4.19 1.98 -12.21
CA GLN A 153 4.70 1.83 -13.56
C GLN A 153 5.75 2.92 -13.81
N LEU A 154 7.00 2.49 -14.00
CA LEU A 154 8.15 3.35 -14.28
C LEU A 154 8.70 3.17 -15.70
N THR A 155 7.98 2.43 -16.55
CA THR A 155 8.40 2.17 -17.94
C THR A 155 8.00 3.28 -18.91
N GLY A 156 7.32 4.32 -18.44
CA GLY A 156 6.87 5.42 -19.28
C GLY A 156 7.91 6.53 -19.39
N VAL A 157 8.01 7.14 -20.57
CA VAL A 157 8.70 8.43 -20.78
C VAL A 157 7.77 9.41 -21.47
N ILE A 158 7.91 10.68 -21.15
CA ILE A 158 7.31 11.77 -21.90
C ILE A 158 8.39 12.51 -22.67
N CYS A 159 8.22 12.60 -23.98
CA CYS A 159 9.11 13.35 -24.86
C CYS A 159 8.38 14.61 -25.34
N SER A 160 9.07 15.74 -25.38
CA SER A 160 8.50 16.99 -25.88
C SER A 160 9.51 17.86 -26.62
N TRP A 161 9.04 18.54 -27.66
CA TRP A 161 9.80 19.44 -28.51
C TRP A 161 8.88 20.53 -29.10
N PHE A 162 9.44 21.57 -29.70
CA PHE A 162 8.71 22.61 -30.41
C PHE A 162 8.35 22.17 -31.83
N ASN A 163 7.13 22.52 -32.25
CA ASN A 163 6.72 22.29 -33.63
C ASN A 163 7.43 23.25 -34.58
N PRO A 164 7.68 22.83 -35.85
CA PRO A 164 8.20 23.70 -36.89
C PRO A 164 7.43 25.02 -36.96
N SER A 165 8.17 26.11 -36.98
CA SER A 165 7.64 27.46 -37.09
C SER A 165 8.42 28.25 -38.13
N LYS A 166 7.83 29.35 -38.58
CA LYS A 166 8.50 30.34 -39.42
C LYS A 166 8.37 31.73 -38.82
N VAL A 167 9.21 32.63 -39.31
CA VAL A 167 9.19 34.04 -38.95
C VAL A 167 8.63 34.84 -40.13
N ALA A 168 7.96 35.95 -39.86
CA ALA A 168 7.61 36.94 -40.87
C ALA A 168 8.20 38.30 -40.48
N TYR A 169 8.66 39.07 -41.45
CA TYR A 169 9.05 40.47 -41.29
C TYR A 169 8.01 41.34 -41.99
N LEU A 170 7.42 42.25 -41.23
CA LEU A 170 6.36 43.14 -41.65
C LEU A 170 6.96 44.52 -41.86
N GLN A 171 7.07 44.97 -43.10
CA GLN A 171 7.58 46.30 -43.42
C GLN A 171 6.44 47.31 -43.38
N TYR A 172 6.63 48.39 -42.65
CA TYR A 172 5.70 49.52 -42.59
C TYR A 172 6.27 50.75 -43.29
N GLU A 173 5.37 51.67 -43.63
CA GLU A 173 5.72 52.93 -44.30
C GLU A 173 6.61 53.82 -43.43
N THR A 174 6.34 53.83 -42.12
CA THR A 174 7.04 54.67 -41.15
C THR A 174 7.25 53.91 -39.84
N GLY A 175 8.27 54.32 -39.07
CA GLY A 175 8.57 53.75 -37.76
C GLY A 175 7.42 53.92 -36.78
N TRP A 176 6.72 55.04 -36.86
CA TRP A 176 5.50 55.30 -36.09
C TRP A 176 4.41 54.27 -36.36
N LYS A 177 4.12 53.95 -37.64
CA LYS A 177 3.12 52.92 -37.99
C LYS A 177 3.52 51.53 -37.49
N ALA A 178 4.81 51.19 -37.54
CA ALA A 178 5.31 49.92 -37.00
C ALA A 178 5.17 49.84 -35.46
N GLN A 179 5.44 50.95 -34.75
CA GLN A 179 5.26 51.03 -33.29
C GLN A 179 3.79 50.98 -32.89
N LEU A 180 2.91 51.70 -33.61
CA LEU A 180 1.46 51.69 -33.38
C LEU A 180 0.87 50.28 -33.58
N ALA A 181 1.31 49.56 -34.63
CA ALA A 181 0.92 48.16 -34.83
C ALA A 181 1.35 47.28 -33.65
N LEU A 182 2.57 47.45 -33.13
CA LEU A 182 3.06 46.71 -31.98
C LEU A 182 2.25 47.02 -30.70
N GLU A 183 1.84 48.28 -30.50
CA GLU A 183 1.00 48.69 -29.37
C GLU A 183 -0.39 48.06 -29.44
N HIS A 184 -1.04 48.06 -30.61
CA HIS A 184 -2.33 47.40 -30.80
C HIS A 184 -2.28 45.90 -30.48
N ILE A 185 -1.22 45.22 -30.93
CA ILE A 185 -0.98 43.81 -30.65
C ILE A 185 -0.73 43.58 -29.14
N ARG A 186 0.01 44.47 -28.48
CA ARG A 186 0.23 44.37 -27.01
C ARG A 186 -1.04 44.63 -26.19
N GLY A 187 -1.94 45.47 -26.69
CA GLY A 187 -3.23 45.78 -26.06
C GLY A 187 -4.30 44.70 -26.24
N THR A 188 -4.06 43.68 -27.06
CA THR A 188 -5.02 42.58 -27.28
C THR A 188 -4.79 41.45 -26.26
N GLU A 189 -5.82 41.04 -25.52
CA GLU A 189 -5.71 40.03 -24.44
C GLU A 189 -5.25 38.64 -24.93
N SER A 190 -5.47 38.31 -26.21
CA SER A 190 -5.05 37.03 -26.81
C SER A 190 -4.24 37.23 -28.08
N ASN A 191 -2.91 37.22 -27.94
CA ASN A 191 -1.95 37.16 -29.05
C ASN A 191 -1.80 35.74 -29.62
N GLN A 192 -2.91 35.01 -29.71
CA GLN A 192 -2.96 33.65 -30.25
C GLN A 192 -3.45 33.65 -31.69
N PHE A 193 -2.67 33.02 -32.56
CA PHE A 193 -3.03 32.82 -33.96
C PHE A 193 -2.80 31.35 -34.32
N MET A 194 -3.83 30.70 -34.86
CA MET A 194 -3.86 29.25 -35.14
C MET A 194 -3.40 28.37 -33.95
N GLY A 195 -3.78 28.74 -32.73
CA GLY A 195 -3.43 28.00 -31.51
C GLY A 195 -1.99 28.22 -31.00
N ARG A 196 -1.23 29.14 -31.62
CA ARG A 196 0.13 29.51 -31.22
C ARG A 196 0.17 30.92 -30.67
N LYS A 197 0.86 31.12 -29.55
CA LYS A 197 1.17 32.46 -29.03
C LYS A 197 2.31 33.05 -29.86
N LEU A 198 2.01 34.12 -30.59
CA LEU A 198 2.99 34.78 -31.45
C LEU A 198 3.90 35.70 -30.63
N SER A 199 5.14 35.87 -31.08
CA SER A 199 6.09 36.84 -30.53
C SER A 199 6.29 38.00 -31.51
N PHE A 200 6.39 39.22 -30.99
CA PHE A 200 6.53 40.43 -31.80
C PHE A 200 7.73 41.24 -31.32
N MET A 201 8.62 41.59 -32.24
CA MET A 201 9.83 42.37 -31.95
C MET A 201 10.04 43.43 -33.02
N TYR A 202 10.22 44.69 -32.60
CA TYR A 202 10.55 45.77 -33.53
C TYR A 202 11.99 45.61 -34.03
N GLN A 203 12.15 45.65 -35.35
CA GLN A 203 13.43 45.53 -36.05
C GLN A 203 13.65 46.80 -36.90
N PRO A 204 14.59 47.67 -36.55
CA PRO A 204 14.88 48.87 -37.34
C PRO A 204 15.47 48.53 -38.73
N PRO A 205 15.14 49.31 -39.79
CA PRO A 205 14.18 50.41 -39.82
C PRO A 205 12.75 49.96 -40.19
N TRP A 206 11.78 50.39 -39.39
CA TRP A 206 10.32 50.31 -39.67
C TRP A 206 9.76 48.92 -39.95
N SER A 207 10.39 47.88 -39.40
CA SER A 207 9.95 46.50 -39.57
C SER A 207 9.55 45.86 -38.25
N LEU A 208 8.57 44.96 -38.30
CA LEU A 208 8.14 44.15 -37.15
C LEU A 208 8.38 42.68 -37.46
N GLN A 209 9.14 42.00 -36.62
CA GLN A 209 9.36 40.57 -36.68
C GLN A 209 8.26 39.84 -35.91
N VAL A 210 7.60 38.90 -36.57
CA VAL A 210 6.59 38.00 -35.99
C VAL A 210 7.17 36.59 -35.93
N GLY A 211 7.34 36.05 -34.73
CA GLY A 211 7.86 34.70 -34.49
C GLY A 211 6.78 33.69 -34.13
N ASN A 212 7.16 32.40 -34.16
CA ASN A 212 6.32 31.25 -33.83
C ASN A 212 5.08 31.06 -34.74
N LEU A 213 5.16 31.49 -36.00
CA LEU A 213 4.07 31.28 -36.96
C LEU A 213 4.02 29.82 -37.42
N ASP A 214 2.81 29.29 -37.62
CA ASP A 214 2.64 27.97 -38.22
C ASP A 214 3.14 27.97 -39.68
N LEU A 215 3.72 26.87 -40.15
CA LEU A 215 4.25 26.77 -41.51
C LEU A 215 3.18 27.01 -42.58
N ASN A 216 1.92 26.64 -42.29
CA ASN A 216 0.78 26.81 -43.18
C ASN A 216 0.19 28.23 -43.18
N THR A 217 0.71 29.14 -42.35
CA THR A 217 0.25 30.54 -42.32
C THR A 217 0.51 31.22 -43.67
N ASP A 218 -0.51 31.76 -44.31
CA ASP A 218 -0.39 32.57 -45.53
C ASP A 218 -0.41 34.07 -45.21
N GLU A 219 -0.08 34.89 -46.21
CA GLU A 219 -0.04 36.34 -46.03
C GLU A 219 -1.45 36.91 -45.76
N ALA A 220 -2.48 36.36 -46.40
CA ALA A 220 -3.86 36.79 -46.23
C ALA A 220 -4.36 36.56 -44.78
N GLY A 221 -4.10 35.39 -44.22
CA GLY A 221 -4.46 35.06 -42.84
C GLY A 221 -3.71 35.92 -41.83
N LEU A 222 -2.42 36.15 -42.05
CA LEU A 222 -1.61 37.01 -41.18
C LEU A 222 -2.07 38.48 -41.22
N ARG A 223 -2.40 39.01 -42.40
CA ARG A 223 -2.94 40.37 -42.57
C ARG A 223 -4.29 40.56 -41.89
N ARG A 224 -5.17 39.56 -41.94
CA ARG A 224 -6.45 39.58 -41.21
C ARG A 224 -6.25 39.65 -39.70
N PHE A 225 -5.21 39.00 -39.19
CA PHE A 225 -4.88 39.00 -37.76
C PHE A 225 -4.31 40.33 -37.27
N LEU A 226 -3.44 40.99 -38.06
CA LEU A 226 -2.64 42.15 -37.62
C LEU A 226 -3.40 43.49 -37.46
N ALA A 227 -4.72 43.53 -37.70
CA ALA A 227 -5.54 44.74 -37.63
C ALA A 227 -4.91 45.95 -38.39
N SER A 228 -5.31 47.18 -38.07
CA SER A 228 -4.71 48.40 -38.64
C SER A 228 -3.61 48.93 -37.71
N PRO A 229 -2.48 49.48 -38.20
CA PRO A 229 -2.11 49.68 -39.61
C PRO A 229 -1.63 48.38 -40.29
N GLN A 230 -1.90 48.27 -41.60
CA GLN A 230 -1.46 47.12 -42.41
C GLN A 230 -0.01 47.28 -42.89
N PRO A 231 0.78 46.19 -42.93
CA PRO A 231 2.13 46.24 -43.48
C PRO A 231 2.10 46.44 -45.00
N ILE A 232 3.08 47.16 -45.53
CA ILE A 232 3.25 47.32 -46.99
C ILE A 232 3.69 45.99 -47.58
N LYS A 233 4.66 45.35 -46.93
CA LYS A 233 5.27 44.11 -47.43
C LYS A 233 5.42 43.11 -46.29
N VAL A 234 5.08 41.86 -46.57
CA VAL A 234 5.35 40.73 -45.69
C VAL A 234 6.44 39.88 -46.35
N THR A 235 7.57 39.70 -45.67
CA THR A 235 8.62 38.78 -46.12
C THR A 235 8.76 37.62 -45.14
N TRP A 236 8.87 36.40 -45.67
CA TRP A 236 9.04 35.21 -44.84
C TRP A 236 10.51 35.04 -44.48
N GLY A 237 10.77 34.89 -43.20
CA GLY A 237 12.08 34.61 -42.64
C GLY A 237 12.41 33.11 -42.61
N PRO A 238 13.54 32.75 -41.96
CA PRO A 238 13.98 31.37 -41.86
C PRO A 238 12.99 30.51 -41.07
N ARG A 239 12.97 29.21 -41.38
CA ARG A 239 12.21 28.21 -40.62
C ARG A 239 13.02 27.80 -39.39
N SER A 240 12.32 27.49 -38.30
CA SER A 240 12.96 27.00 -37.08
C SER A 240 13.41 25.54 -37.17
N HIS A 241 12.86 24.79 -38.13
CA HIS A 241 13.15 23.40 -38.43
C HIS A 241 13.10 23.19 -39.94
N ASN A 242 13.98 22.35 -40.48
CA ASN A 242 13.92 21.88 -41.86
C ASN A 242 12.95 20.70 -42.00
N LEU A 243 12.79 19.91 -40.93
CA LEU A 243 11.86 18.79 -40.89
C LEU A 243 10.42 19.23 -40.64
N THR A 244 9.47 18.48 -41.21
CA THR A 244 8.04 18.64 -40.91
C THR A 244 7.69 18.09 -39.53
N ALA A 245 6.53 18.48 -38.98
CA ALA A 245 6.08 17.99 -37.66
C ALA A 245 6.00 16.45 -37.62
N LYS A 246 5.50 15.82 -38.70
CA LYS A 246 5.42 14.36 -38.84
C LYS A 246 6.79 13.70 -38.86
N GLN A 247 7.76 14.27 -39.58
CA GLN A 247 9.13 13.74 -39.64
C GLN A 247 9.85 13.84 -38.30
N LEU A 248 9.62 14.91 -37.53
CA LEU A 248 10.16 15.05 -36.17
C LEU A 248 9.60 13.98 -35.24
N GLU A 249 8.29 13.72 -35.32
CA GLU A 249 7.63 12.65 -34.56
C GLU A 249 8.17 11.26 -34.92
N GLU A 250 8.25 10.93 -36.21
CA GLU A 250 8.81 9.66 -36.68
C GLU A 250 10.27 9.48 -36.22
N ARG A 251 11.07 10.55 -36.25
CA ARG A 251 12.45 10.53 -35.79
C ARG A 251 12.57 10.34 -34.28
N ALA A 252 11.72 11.00 -33.48
CA ALA A 252 11.68 10.81 -32.04
C ALA A 252 11.32 9.36 -31.67
N ILE A 253 10.28 8.79 -32.32
CA ILE A 253 9.88 7.39 -32.12
C ILE A 253 10.99 6.43 -32.54
N LYS A 254 11.67 6.69 -33.66
CA LYS A 254 12.81 5.89 -34.12
C LYS A 254 13.95 5.89 -33.09
N GLN A 255 14.30 7.05 -32.54
CA GLN A 255 15.33 7.15 -31.50
C GLN A 255 14.91 6.40 -30.22
N LEU A 256 13.66 6.51 -29.78
CA LEU A 256 13.15 5.77 -28.62
C LEU A 256 13.32 4.25 -28.79
N ARG A 257 13.00 3.72 -29.98
CA ARG A 257 13.16 2.28 -30.28
C ARG A 257 14.61 1.80 -30.22
N CYS A 258 15.60 2.67 -30.38
CA CYS A 258 17.01 2.32 -30.22
C CYS A 258 17.41 2.07 -28.76
N HIS A 259 16.59 2.46 -27.79
CA HIS A 259 16.86 2.30 -26.36
C HIS A 259 16.06 1.18 -25.69
N GLY A 260 15.14 0.55 -26.43
CA GLY A 260 14.40 -0.63 -25.99
C GLY A 260 13.07 -0.82 -26.72
N THR A 261 12.42 -1.94 -26.44
CA THR A 261 11.12 -2.30 -27.06
C THR A 261 9.99 -1.46 -26.46
N LEU A 262 9.24 -0.79 -27.33
CA LEU A 262 8.07 0.00 -26.98
C LEU A 262 6.80 -0.87 -26.94
N ILE A 263 5.96 -0.68 -25.91
CA ILE A 263 4.66 -1.32 -25.76
C ILE A 263 3.57 -0.39 -26.30
N GLY A 264 2.89 -0.85 -27.36
CA GLY A 264 1.78 -0.14 -27.98
C GLY A 264 2.20 1.11 -28.77
N GLU A 265 1.21 1.86 -29.23
CA GLU A 265 1.46 3.10 -29.96
C GLU A 265 1.86 4.24 -29.02
N CYS A 266 2.79 5.08 -29.48
CA CYS A 266 3.11 6.33 -28.77
C CYS A 266 1.89 7.23 -28.83
N ILE A 267 1.43 7.70 -27.66
CA ILE A 267 0.21 8.49 -27.60
C ILE A 267 0.58 9.97 -27.70
N PRO A 268 0.22 10.67 -28.80
CA PRO A 268 0.37 12.12 -28.85
C PRO A 268 -0.59 12.76 -27.86
N SER A 269 -0.06 13.64 -26.99
CA SER A 269 -0.82 14.33 -25.94
C SER A 269 -1.25 15.74 -26.38
N SER A 270 -0.76 16.23 -27.53
CA SER A 270 -0.97 17.60 -28.00
C SER A 270 -2.08 17.68 -29.06
N GLN A 271 -2.91 18.72 -29.00
CA GLN A 271 -3.92 19.03 -30.02
C GLN A 271 -3.27 19.62 -31.27
N LYS A 272 -3.87 19.42 -32.46
CA LYS A 272 -3.42 20.04 -33.71
C LYS A 272 -3.35 21.57 -33.54
N GLY A 273 -2.19 22.17 -33.87
CA GLY A 273 -1.98 23.63 -33.84
C GLY A 273 -1.16 24.17 -32.66
N GLN A 274 -0.85 23.35 -31.65
CA GLN A 274 -0.01 23.80 -30.53
C GLN A 274 1.45 24.05 -30.93
N SER A 275 2.13 24.97 -30.25
CA SER A 275 3.56 25.27 -30.48
C SER A 275 4.50 24.15 -30.06
N ARG A 276 4.06 23.20 -29.24
CA ARG A 276 4.86 22.06 -28.77
C ARG A 276 4.12 20.76 -29.01
N THR A 277 4.89 19.73 -29.36
CA THR A 277 4.41 18.35 -29.43
C THR A 277 4.91 17.60 -28.21
N LYS A 278 4.04 16.77 -27.64
CA LYS A 278 4.32 15.85 -26.53
C LYS A 278 3.87 14.45 -26.91
N ILE A 279 4.76 13.47 -26.80
CA ILE A 279 4.41 12.06 -26.94
C ILE A 279 4.68 11.33 -25.62
N ILE A 280 3.79 10.39 -25.29
CA ILE A 280 4.01 9.45 -24.20
C ILE A 280 4.36 8.10 -24.81
N ALA A 281 5.55 7.60 -24.49
CA ALA A 281 6.03 6.29 -24.90
C ALA A 281 6.16 5.39 -23.68
N LYS A 282 5.90 4.09 -23.86
CA LYS A 282 6.05 3.08 -22.80
C LYS A 282 7.01 2.01 -23.28
N PHE A 283 8.00 1.70 -22.47
CA PHE A 283 8.93 0.60 -22.68
C PHE A 283 8.43 -0.68 -22.03
N ASN A 284 9.01 -1.80 -22.43
CA ASN A 284 8.83 -3.10 -21.79
C ASN A 284 9.50 -3.18 -20.41
N ASP A 285 10.61 -2.46 -20.24
CA ASP A 285 11.40 -2.45 -19.01
C ASP A 285 11.71 -1.00 -18.56
N ALA A 286 11.87 -0.82 -17.25
CA ALA A 286 12.11 0.49 -16.65
C ALA A 286 13.54 1.01 -16.91
N GLU A 287 14.52 0.11 -17.07
CA GLU A 287 15.89 0.47 -17.39
C GLU A 287 16.00 1.07 -18.79
N ALA A 288 15.24 0.54 -19.76
CA ALA A 288 15.13 1.11 -21.10
C ALA A 288 14.59 2.55 -21.07
N ALA A 289 13.57 2.82 -20.24
CA ALA A 289 13.02 4.16 -20.04
C ALA A 289 14.06 5.11 -19.42
N LEU A 290 14.82 4.65 -18.41
CA LEU A 290 15.92 5.40 -17.80
C LEU A 290 17.03 5.72 -18.81
N ASN A 291 17.43 4.74 -19.60
CA ASN A 291 18.47 4.90 -20.62
C ASN A 291 18.04 5.86 -21.72
N ALA A 292 16.77 5.83 -22.14
CA ALA A 292 16.22 6.79 -23.09
C ALA A 292 16.29 8.21 -22.54
N VAL A 293 15.92 8.44 -21.27
CA VAL A 293 16.03 9.76 -20.63
C VAL A 293 17.50 10.22 -20.60
N LYS A 294 18.41 9.38 -20.12
CA LYS A 294 19.84 9.71 -20.00
C LYS A 294 20.49 10.07 -21.34
N LYS A 295 20.14 9.35 -22.42
CA LYS A 295 20.80 9.50 -23.73
C LYS A 295 20.10 10.47 -24.67
N MET A 296 18.79 10.64 -24.57
CA MET A 296 18.01 11.47 -25.50
C MET A 296 17.69 12.86 -24.96
N HIS A 297 17.65 13.05 -23.63
CA HIS A 297 17.37 14.37 -23.06
C HIS A 297 18.46 15.38 -23.47
N GLY A 298 18.04 16.53 -24.01
CA GLY A 298 18.94 17.58 -24.47
C GLY A 298 19.52 17.38 -25.87
N THR A 299 19.17 16.30 -26.57
CA THR A 299 19.61 16.05 -27.96
C THR A 299 18.76 16.82 -28.98
N TYR A 300 19.26 16.92 -30.21
CA TYR A 300 18.56 17.60 -31.31
C TYR A 300 17.82 16.59 -32.20
N LEU A 301 16.51 16.76 -32.35
CA LEU A 301 15.74 16.02 -33.35
C LEU A 301 16.05 16.50 -34.77
N ASP A 302 16.19 17.81 -34.95
CA ASP A 302 16.65 18.42 -36.19
C ASP A 302 18.02 19.09 -35.94
N PRO A 303 19.11 18.59 -36.54
CA PRO A 303 20.44 19.18 -36.38
C PRO A 303 20.53 20.65 -36.84
N SER A 304 19.58 21.11 -37.68
CA SER A 304 19.50 22.49 -38.13
C SER A 304 18.74 23.42 -37.19
N SER A 305 18.14 22.88 -36.13
CA SER A 305 17.40 23.63 -35.12
C SER A 305 18.17 23.74 -33.82
N ASN A 306 17.95 24.84 -33.10
CA ASN A 306 18.40 25.00 -31.72
C ASN A 306 17.44 24.37 -30.70
N ASP A 307 16.35 23.73 -31.16
CA ASP A 307 15.40 23.05 -30.29
C ASP A 307 15.95 21.72 -29.75
N LYS A 308 15.93 21.60 -28.43
CA LYS A 308 16.39 20.41 -27.71
C LYS A 308 15.21 19.57 -27.28
N LEU A 309 15.31 18.28 -27.57
CA LEU A 309 14.38 17.28 -27.12
C LEU A 309 14.40 17.19 -25.59
N GLN A 310 13.24 17.40 -24.96
CA GLN A 310 13.07 17.15 -23.53
C GLN A 310 12.48 15.75 -23.34
N VAL A 311 13.22 14.87 -22.69
CA VAL A 311 12.77 13.52 -22.32
C VAL A 311 12.79 13.40 -20.81
N ASN A 312 11.63 13.11 -20.20
CA ASN A 312 11.49 12.92 -18.76
C ASN A 312 10.83 11.57 -18.47
N LEU A 313 11.15 10.96 -17.33
CA LEU A 313 10.41 9.79 -16.85
C LEU A 313 8.95 10.15 -16.59
N LEU A 314 8.06 9.20 -16.85
CA LEU A 314 6.66 9.30 -16.51
C LEU A 314 6.35 8.32 -15.38
N VAL A 315 6.20 8.85 -14.18
CA VAL A 315 5.79 8.09 -13.01
C VAL A 315 4.28 7.90 -13.10
N SER A 316 3.82 6.66 -13.11
CA SER A 316 2.39 6.35 -13.21
C SER A 316 2.02 5.27 -12.21
N ILE A 317 0.98 5.50 -11.41
CA ILE A 317 0.37 4.49 -10.56
C ILE A 317 -1.05 4.21 -11.03
N LYS A 318 -1.46 2.95 -10.92
CA LYS A 318 -2.85 2.51 -11.16
C LYS A 318 -3.39 1.89 -9.89
N LEU A 319 -4.51 2.42 -9.42
CA LEU A 319 -5.27 1.91 -8.28
C LEU A 319 -6.49 1.15 -8.81
N SER A 320 -6.73 -0.06 -8.30
CA SER A 320 -7.95 -0.83 -8.60
C SER A 320 -8.97 -0.59 -7.50
N VAL A 321 -10.11 0.01 -7.85
CA VAL A 321 -11.09 0.53 -6.89
C VAL A 321 -12.47 -0.05 -7.19
N SER A 322 -13.29 -0.31 -6.18
CA SER A 322 -14.71 -0.65 -6.39
C SER A 322 -15.42 0.47 -7.16
N SER A 323 -16.16 0.11 -8.19
CA SER A 323 -16.93 1.08 -9.00
C SER A 323 -17.95 1.85 -8.16
N ARG A 324 -18.49 1.24 -7.09
CA ARG A 324 -19.43 1.90 -6.17
C ARG A 324 -18.74 2.95 -5.28
N ILE A 325 -17.57 2.60 -4.74
CA ILE A 325 -16.77 3.53 -3.93
C ILE A 325 -16.32 4.72 -4.80
N LEU A 326 -15.82 4.44 -6.01
CA LEU A 326 -15.39 5.50 -6.93
C LEU A 326 -16.52 6.47 -7.28
N ALA A 327 -17.73 5.96 -7.50
CA ALA A 327 -18.90 6.79 -7.75
C ALA A 327 -19.24 7.68 -6.54
N ALA A 328 -19.17 7.13 -5.32
CA ALA A 328 -19.46 7.86 -4.08
C ALA A 328 -18.43 8.95 -3.76
N ILE A 329 -17.14 8.73 -4.04
CA ILE A 329 -16.08 9.72 -3.76
C ILE A 329 -15.90 10.76 -4.86
N ARG A 330 -16.60 10.62 -5.99
CA ARG A 330 -16.41 11.46 -7.18
C ARG A 330 -16.56 12.96 -6.92
N PRO A 331 -17.54 13.44 -6.12
CA PRO A 331 -17.65 14.86 -5.77
C PRO A 331 -16.42 15.44 -5.07
N ARG A 332 -15.67 14.62 -4.33
CA ARG A 332 -14.42 15.00 -3.67
C ARG A 332 -13.19 14.78 -4.54
N LEU A 333 -13.26 13.78 -5.42
CA LEU A 333 -12.18 13.44 -6.34
C LEU A 333 -12.02 14.50 -7.43
N ASP A 334 -13.10 14.93 -8.08
CA ASP A 334 -13.03 15.85 -9.24
C ASP A 334 -12.33 17.20 -8.90
N PRO A 335 -12.61 17.88 -7.77
CA PRO A 335 -11.85 19.05 -7.34
C PRO A 335 -10.35 18.76 -7.11
N LEU A 336 -10.02 17.58 -6.59
CA LEU A 336 -8.63 17.14 -6.41
C LEU A 336 -7.93 16.91 -7.75
N ILE A 337 -8.63 16.39 -8.76
CA ILE A 337 -8.11 16.25 -10.15
C ILE A 337 -7.69 17.63 -10.68
N ASP A 338 -8.57 18.62 -10.55
CA ASP A 338 -8.31 19.97 -11.05
C ASP A 338 -7.19 20.68 -10.29
N GLN A 339 -7.18 20.56 -8.96
CA GLN A 339 -6.16 21.16 -8.11
C GLN A 339 -4.77 20.60 -8.43
N THR A 340 -4.62 19.27 -8.43
CA THR A 340 -3.33 18.59 -8.66
C THR A 340 -2.77 18.84 -10.06
N TRP A 341 -3.63 19.02 -11.07
CA TRP A 341 -3.18 19.43 -12.40
C TRP A 341 -2.63 20.85 -12.41
N ARG A 342 -3.29 21.81 -11.73
CA ARG A 342 -2.90 23.22 -11.72
C ARG A 342 -1.64 23.50 -10.89
N THR A 343 -1.49 22.85 -9.73
CA THR A 343 -0.38 23.09 -8.81
C THR A 343 0.85 22.28 -9.16
N ASP A 344 0.66 21.01 -9.46
CA ASP A 344 1.71 20.00 -9.46
C ASP A 344 1.92 19.34 -10.84
N TYR A 345 1.11 19.71 -11.85
CA TYR A 345 1.10 19.12 -13.18
C TYR A 345 0.91 17.60 -13.18
N VAL A 346 0.21 17.08 -12.17
CA VAL A 346 -0.14 15.66 -12.04
C VAL A 346 -1.51 15.42 -12.66
N GLN A 347 -1.66 14.34 -13.41
CA GLN A 347 -2.93 13.94 -13.99
C GLN A 347 -3.51 12.75 -13.24
N ILE A 348 -4.75 12.89 -12.78
CA ILE A 348 -5.57 11.82 -12.22
C ILE A 348 -6.66 11.49 -13.25
N LYS A 349 -6.74 10.24 -13.68
CA LYS A 349 -7.71 9.78 -14.69
C LYS A 349 -8.42 8.52 -14.20
N PRO A 350 -9.71 8.59 -13.86
CA PRO A 350 -10.53 7.42 -13.63
C PRO A 350 -10.89 6.74 -14.96
N TYR A 351 -10.83 5.42 -14.98
CA TYR A 351 -11.23 4.54 -16.08
C TYR A 351 -12.31 3.61 -15.57
N GLU A 352 -13.54 3.93 -15.94
CA GLU A 352 -14.72 3.13 -15.65
C GLU A 352 -15.07 2.28 -16.87
N ALA A 353 -15.36 1.01 -16.64
CA ALA A 353 -15.89 0.12 -17.66
C ALA A 353 -17.31 -0.27 -17.26
N MET A 354 -18.27 -0.03 -18.16
CA MET A 354 -19.67 -0.39 -17.94
C MET A 354 -19.80 -1.86 -17.59
N GLY A 355 -20.49 -2.17 -16.49
CA GLY A 355 -20.73 -3.53 -16.01
C GLY A 355 -19.59 -4.18 -15.20
N LYS A 356 -18.45 -3.51 -14.98
CA LYS A 356 -17.38 -4.05 -14.13
C LYS A 356 -17.54 -3.62 -12.67
N GLN A 357 -17.30 -4.56 -11.75
CA GLN A 357 -17.30 -4.32 -10.29
C GLN A 357 -16.16 -3.40 -9.83
N TYR A 358 -15.08 -3.33 -10.62
CA TYR A 358 -13.89 -2.54 -10.31
C TYR A 358 -13.56 -1.58 -11.46
N ALA A 359 -13.20 -0.36 -11.10
CA ALA A 359 -12.67 0.70 -11.95
C ALA A 359 -11.16 0.90 -11.69
N GLN A 360 -10.45 1.55 -12.62
CA GLN A 360 -9.04 1.87 -12.45
C GLN A 360 -8.84 3.39 -12.34
N VAL A 361 -8.19 3.85 -11.27
CA VAL A 361 -7.76 5.25 -11.16
C VAL A 361 -6.27 5.32 -11.50
N ARG A 362 -5.92 6.07 -12.53
CA ARG A 362 -4.52 6.27 -12.94
C ARG A 362 -4.03 7.65 -12.52
N ILE A 363 -2.99 7.70 -11.72
CA ILE A 363 -2.34 8.94 -11.29
C ILE A 363 -0.96 8.98 -11.91
N PHE A 364 -0.61 10.05 -12.62
CA PHE A 364 0.67 10.11 -13.31
C PHE A 364 1.21 11.52 -13.51
N GLY A 365 2.53 11.64 -13.54
CA GLY A 365 3.25 12.92 -13.64
C GLY A 365 4.73 12.71 -13.92
N GLN A 366 5.47 13.81 -14.05
CA GLN A 366 6.90 13.79 -14.39
C GLN A 366 7.82 13.68 -13.16
N SER A 367 7.27 13.90 -11.96
CA SER A 367 8.02 13.87 -10.71
C SER A 367 7.36 12.94 -9.70
N ARG A 368 8.19 12.20 -8.95
CA ARG A 368 7.74 11.18 -7.98
C ARG A 368 7.03 11.82 -6.78
N GLY A 369 7.59 12.88 -6.20
CA GLY A 369 7.05 13.55 -5.01
C GLY A 369 5.61 14.05 -5.18
N PRO A 370 5.31 14.87 -6.20
CA PRO A 370 3.94 15.33 -6.42
C PRO A 370 2.96 14.21 -6.78
N VAL A 371 3.41 13.16 -7.51
CA VAL A 371 2.59 11.98 -7.78
C VAL A 371 2.30 11.19 -6.50
N ALA A 372 3.27 11.08 -5.58
CA ALA A 372 3.08 10.45 -4.28
C ALA A 372 2.08 11.23 -3.42
N LYS A 373 2.19 12.56 -3.39
CA LYS A 373 1.21 13.43 -2.70
C LYS A 373 -0.20 13.25 -3.24
N ALA A 374 -0.36 13.23 -4.57
CA ALA A 374 -1.64 13.00 -5.21
C ALA A 374 -2.17 11.58 -4.92
N LYS A 375 -1.30 10.56 -4.94
CA LYS A 375 -1.63 9.17 -4.55
C LYS A 375 -2.16 9.11 -3.12
N SER A 376 -1.43 9.66 -2.14
CA SER A 376 -1.86 9.64 -0.74
C SER A 376 -3.19 10.38 -0.54
N ALA A 377 -3.42 11.48 -1.26
CA ALA A 377 -4.70 12.19 -1.21
C ALA A 377 -5.85 11.32 -1.75
N VAL A 378 -5.64 10.60 -2.86
CA VAL A 378 -6.64 9.67 -3.40
C VAL A 378 -6.84 8.46 -2.48
N GLU A 379 -5.78 7.86 -1.95
CA GLU A 379 -5.86 6.75 -0.98
C GLU A 379 -6.65 7.15 0.28
N LYS A 380 -6.45 8.37 0.80
CA LYS A 380 -7.24 8.90 1.91
C LYS A 380 -8.73 9.02 1.61
N LEU A 381 -9.12 9.32 0.37
CA LEU A 381 -10.53 9.27 -0.02
C LEU A 381 -11.05 7.83 -0.12
N LEU A 382 -10.19 6.90 -0.54
CA LEU A 382 -10.51 5.48 -0.71
C LEU A 382 -10.55 4.69 0.59
N THR A 383 -9.90 5.16 1.67
CA THR A 383 -10.03 4.54 2.99
C THR A 383 -11.41 4.76 3.59
N GLY A 384 -12.12 5.82 3.19
CA GLY A 384 -13.41 6.21 3.76
C GLY A 384 -13.29 6.68 5.21
N GLN A 385 -14.40 7.19 5.76
CA GLN A 385 -14.51 7.57 7.16
C GLN A 385 -15.12 6.44 7.98
N ILE A 386 -14.55 6.11 9.14
CA ILE A 386 -15.17 5.13 10.04
C ILE A 386 -16.34 5.83 10.74
N ALA A 387 -17.52 5.22 10.74
CA ALA A 387 -18.67 5.73 11.47
C ALA A 387 -18.41 5.59 12.98
N GLU A 388 -18.44 6.70 13.70
CA GLU A 388 -18.13 6.77 15.13
C GLU A 388 -19.30 7.36 15.94
N ASP A 389 -19.40 6.95 17.21
CA ASP A 389 -20.22 7.56 18.25
C ASP A 389 -19.31 8.25 19.30
N GLU A 390 -19.90 8.82 20.38
CA GLU A 390 -19.13 9.49 21.44
C GLU A 390 -18.10 8.59 22.16
N ASN A 391 -18.20 7.26 22.01
CA ASN A 391 -17.33 6.26 22.62
C ASN A 391 -16.42 5.55 21.62
N GLY A 392 -16.41 5.96 20.34
CA GLY A 392 -15.56 5.40 19.28
C GLY A 392 -16.35 4.72 18.15
N PRO A 393 -15.74 3.77 17.41
CA PRO A 393 -16.37 3.15 16.24
C PRO A 393 -17.69 2.45 16.56
N ILE A 394 -18.69 2.66 15.71
CA ILE A 394 -19.99 1.99 15.80
C ILE A 394 -19.81 0.51 15.45
N THR A 395 -19.91 -0.35 16.47
CA THR A 395 -19.64 -1.80 16.39
C THR A 395 -20.87 -2.66 16.68
N ASP A 396 -22.07 -2.08 16.72
CA ASP A 396 -23.29 -2.82 17.05
C ASP A 396 -23.52 -4.02 16.10
N PRO A 397 -23.66 -5.26 16.61
CA PRO A 397 -23.82 -6.46 15.79
C PRO A 397 -25.02 -6.43 14.83
N PHE A 398 -26.02 -5.57 15.06
CA PHE A 398 -27.12 -5.37 14.13
C PHE A 398 -26.61 -5.00 12.73
N TYR A 399 -25.65 -4.08 12.63
CA TYR A 399 -25.16 -3.54 11.36
C TYR A 399 -24.32 -4.50 10.54
N PHE A 400 -23.89 -5.63 11.11
CA PHE A 400 -23.10 -6.63 10.39
C PHE A 400 -23.91 -7.87 10.01
N LYS A 401 -25.24 -7.85 10.28
CA LYS A 401 -26.17 -8.89 9.86
C LYS A 401 -26.70 -8.63 8.45
N PRO A 402 -26.98 -9.68 7.66
CA PRO A 402 -27.61 -9.54 6.34
C PRO A 402 -28.93 -8.75 6.35
N SER A 403 -29.67 -8.80 7.46
CA SER A 403 -30.96 -8.10 7.64
C SER A 403 -30.83 -6.57 7.72
N SER A 404 -29.67 -6.04 8.08
CA SER A 404 -29.44 -4.59 8.15
C SER A 404 -29.15 -3.95 6.80
N LYS A 405 -28.86 -4.76 5.79
CA LYS A 405 -28.37 -4.28 4.49
C LYS A 405 -29.34 -3.34 3.79
N SER A 406 -30.64 -3.66 3.78
CA SER A 406 -31.64 -2.77 3.17
C SER A 406 -31.72 -1.43 3.89
N PHE A 407 -31.68 -1.43 5.23
CA PHE A 407 -31.66 -0.20 6.02
C PHE A 407 -30.44 0.67 5.70
N LEU A 408 -29.25 0.07 5.61
CA LEU A 408 -28.02 0.82 5.28
C LEU A 408 -28.02 1.32 3.83
N ASP A 409 -28.51 0.50 2.89
CA ASP A 409 -28.63 0.89 1.48
C ASP A 409 -29.64 2.07 1.33
N ASP A 410 -30.79 2.02 2.01
CA ASP A 410 -31.80 3.08 2.01
C ASP A 410 -31.29 4.37 2.67
N LEU A 411 -30.64 4.23 3.84
CA LEU A 411 -30.05 5.36 4.56
C LEU A 411 -28.94 6.02 3.74
N GLY A 412 -28.09 5.23 3.10
CA GLY A 412 -27.04 5.71 2.22
C GLY A 412 -27.60 6.42 1.00
N ALA A 413 -28.59 5.83 0.33
CA ALA A 413 -29.23 6.43 -0.84
C ALA A 413 -29.91 7.77 -0.54
N ALA A 414 -30.57 7.90 0.61
CA ALA A 414 -31.24 9.13 1.03
C ALA A 414 -30.25 10.31 1.24
N ASN A 415 -29.01 10.02 1.62
CA ASN A 415 -28.00 11.02 1.97
C ASN A 415 -26.85 11.11 0.94
N SER A 416 -26.95 10.42 -0.20
CA SER A 416 -25.87 10.30 -1.19
C SER A 416 -24.54 9.76 -0.63
N VAL A 417 -24.62 8.87 0.36
CA VAL A 417 -23.47 8.23 1.00
C VAL A 417 -23.48 6.75 0.70
N PHE A 418 -22.35 6.19 0.29
CA PHE A 418 -22.16 4.75 0.22
C PHE A 418 -21.63 4.23 1.56
N ILE A 419 -22.37 3.29 2.17
CA ILE A 419 -21.99 2.64 3.42
C ILE A 419 -21.41 1.27 3.11
N HIS A 420 -20.16 1.05 3.48
CA HIS A 420 -19.47 -0.23 3.32
C HIS A 420 -19.31 -0.93 4.67
N GLN A 421 -19.84 -2.15 4.77
CA GLN A 421 -19.67 -3.01 5.93
C GLN A 421 -18.33 -3.75 5.85
N ASP A 422 -17.34 -3.35 6.66
CA ASP A 422 -16.10 -4.10 6.83
C ASP A 422 -16.34 -5.20 7.87
N LEU A 423 -16.82 -6.36 7.43
CA LEU A 423 -17.14 -7.50 8.30
C LEU A 423 -15.92 -8.03 9.05
N ARG A 424 -14.72 -7.89 8.50
CA ARG A 424 -13.47 -8.37 9.11
C ARG A 424 -13.10 -7.51 10.32
N ARG A 425 -13.15 -6.18 10.15
CA ARG A 425 -12.85 -5.23 11.23
C ARG A 425 -14.06 -4.90 12.10
N SER A 426 -15.25 -5.36 11.71
CA SER A 426 -16.54 -5.02 12.33
C SER A 426 -16.73 -3.50 12.44
N VAL A 427 -16.46 -2.78 11.35
CA VAL A 427 -16.65 -1.32 11.25
C VAL A 427 -17.46 -0.93 10.02
N LEU A 428 -18.19 0.19 10.11
CA LEU A 428 -18.88 0.80 8.98
C LEU A 428 -18.00 1.91 8.38
N ARG A 429 -17.68 1.79 7.09
CA ARG A 429 -16.95 2.84 6.35
C ARG A 429 -17.91 3.64 5.48
N LEU A 430 -17.88 4.95 5.62
CA LEU A 430 -18.74 5.91 4.94
C LEU A 430 -17.98 6.61 3.81
N TYR A 431 -18.62 6.72 2.65
CA TYR A 431 -18.09 7.40 1.47
C TYR A 431 -19.12 8.37 0.91
N GLY A 432 -18.81 9.66 0.92
CA GLY A 432 -19.70 10.71 0.42
C GLY A 432 -19.12 12.09 0.70
N ASP A 433 -19.96 13.10 0.58
CA ASP A 433 -19.66 14.44 1.08
C ASP A 433 -19.75 14.51 2.61
N ASP A 434 -19.09 15.50 3.20
CA ASP A 434 -19.00 15.63 4.66
C ASP A 434 -20.39 15.84 5.29
N THR A 435 -21.29 16.57 4.61
CA THR A 435 -22.65 16.84 5.12
C THR A 435 -23.55 15.61 5.17
N GLY A 436 -23.46 14.73 4.18
CA GLY A 436 -24.20 13.48 4.11
C GLY A 436 -23.63 12.46 5.09
N ILE A 437 -22.30 12.41 5.25
CA ILE A 437 -21.66 11.54 6.24
C ILE A 437 -22.15 11.88 7.65
N GLU A 438 -22.15 13.16 8.03
CA GLU A 438 -22.65 13.59 9.35
C GLU A 438 -24.14 13.23 9.58
N GLN A 439 -24.97 13.29 8.53
CA GLN A 439 -26.38 12.90 8.62
C GLN A 439 -26.55 11.39 8.80
N VAL A 440 -25.74 10.60 8.09
CA VAL A 440 -25.73 9.14 8.23
C VAL A 440 -25.23 8.73 9.61
N GLU A 441 -24.13 9.33 10.12
CA GLU A 441 -23.62 9.05 11.47
C GLU A 441 -24.68 9.32 12.53
N ARG A 442 -25.36 10.49 12.47
CA ARG A 442 -26.47 10.82 13.37
C ARG A 442 -27.60 9.79 13.31
N ALA A 443 -27.95 9.32 12.12
CA ALA A 443 -28.99 8.30 11.95
C ALA A 443 -28.57 6.92 12.49
N LEU A 444 -27.30 6.54 12.31
CA LEU A 444 -26.74 5.30 12.87
C LEU A 444 -26.73 5.34 14.40
N VAL A 445 -26.32 6.47 15.00
CA VAL A 445 -26.35 6.64 16.45
C VAL A 445 -27.79 6.61 16.98
N ALA A 446 -28.73 7.27 16.31
CA ALA A 446 -30.14 7.23 16.67
C ALA A 446 -30.71 5.79 16.61
N LYS A 447 -30.33 5.02 15.58
CA LYS A 447 -30.75 3.63 15.46
C LYS A 447 -30.12 2.73 16.53
N CYS A 448 -28.86 2.97 16.91
CA CYS A 448 -28.25 2.32 18.08
C CYS A 448 -29.03 2.62 19.35
N ALA A 449 -29.42 3.88 19.57
CA ALA A 449 -30.21 4.26 20.73
C ALA A 449 -31.58 3.58 20.75
N GLU A 450 -32.28 3.54 19.61
CA GLU A 450 -33.55 2.80 19.45
C GLU A 450 -33.38 1.30 19.74
N LEU A 451 -32.33 0.66 19.20
CA LEU A 451 -32.04 -0.75 19.45
C LEU A 451 -31.73 -1.03 20.92
N ARG A 452 -31.02 -0.12 21.59
CA ARG A 452 -30.76 -0.20 23.05
C ARG A 452 -32.04 0.02 23.86
N GLU A 453 -32.95 0.87 23.41
CA GLU A 453 -34.24 1.09 24.07
C GLU A 453 -35.13 -0.16 24.05
N HIS A 454 -35.08 -0.92 22.95
CA HIS A 454 -35.84 -2.18 22.80
C HIS A 454 -35.06 -3.42 23.26
N SER A 455 -33.78 -3.28 23.61
CA SER A 455 -32.91 -4.36 24.07
C SER A 455 -32.56 -4.18 25.54
N HIS A 456 -33.27 -4.90 26.39
CA HIS A 456 -33.07 -4.87 27.82
C HIS A 456 -32.18 -6.02 28.28
N THR A 457 -31.48 -5.82 29.39
CA THR A 457 -30.54 -6.82 29.92
C THR A 457 -30.92 -7.20 31.36
N VAL A 458 -31.08 -8.49 31.61
CA VAL A 458 -31.29 -9.04 32.95
C VAL A 458 -30.01 -9.71 33.41
N ILE A 459 -29.37 -9.13 34.42
CA ILE A 459 -28.19 -9.71 35.05
C ILE A 459 -28.62 -10.95 35.84
N LEU A 460 -27.91 -12.06 35.65
CA LEU A 460 -28.08 -13.30 36.38
C LEU A 460 -27.02 -13.39 37.48
N ASP A 461 -27.47 -13.44 38.73
CA ASP A 461 -26.65 -13.89 39.84
C ASP A 461 -26.41 -15.43 39.75
N PRO A 462 -25.52 -16.00 40.58
CA PRO A 462 -25.20 -17.43 40.52
C PRO A 462 -26.41 -18.35 40.71
N GLY A 463 -27.41 -17.96 41.52
CA GLY A 463 -28.62 -18.75 41.76
C GLY A 463 -29.54 -18.74 40.54
N ALA A 464 -29.83 -17.55 40.02
CA ALA A 464 -30.61 -17.32 38.82
C ALA A 464 -29.97 -17.98 37.57
N LEU A 465 -28.64 -18.00 37.47
CA LEU A 465 -27.92 -18.67 36.39
C LEU A 465 -28.11 -20.20 36.42
N VAL A 466 -27.95 -20.82 37.58
CA VAL A 466 -28.13 -22.28 37.74
C VAL A 466 -29.57 -22.67 37.41
N PHE A 467 -30.55 -21.87 37.85
CA PHE A 467 -31.96 -22.08 37.51
C PHE A 467 -32.21 -21.92 35.99
N ALA A 468 -31.69 -20.86 35.37
CA ALA A 468 -31.82 -20.62 33.94
C ALA A 468 -31.26 -21.80 33.11
N LEU A 469 -30.10 -22.35 33.50
CA LEU A 469 -29.46 -23.50 32.83
C LEU A 469 -30.20 -24.83 33.06
N LYS A 470 -30.84 -25.02 34.23
CA LYS A 470 -31.62 -26.22 34.58
C LYS A 470 -33.05 -26.23 34.03
N GLY A 471 -33.37 -25.36 33.08
CA GLY A 471 -34.67 -25.33 32.39
C GLY A 471 -35.47 -24.05 32.57
N GLY A 472 -35.07 -23.15 33.48
CA GLY A 472 -35.71 -21.85 33.65
C GLY A 472 -35.64 -20.98 32.38
N PHE A 473 -34.56 -21.06 31.60
CA PHE A 473 -34.47 -20.37 30.31
C PHE A 473 -35.45 -20.94 29.28
N ARG A 474 -35.78 -22.24 29.32
CA ARG A 474 -36.80 -22.82 28.44
C ARG A 474 -38.19 -22.26 28.77
N GLN A 475 -38.51 -22.09 30.05
CA GLN A 475 -39.76 -21.46 30.49
C GLN A 475 -39.85 -20.00 30.02
N ILE A 476 -38.76 -19.25 30.15
CA ILE A 476 -38.67 -17.87 29.65
C ILE A 476 -38.92 -17.81 28.13
N VAL A 477 -38.34 -18.76 27.38
CA VAL A 477 -38.51 -18.87 25.92
C VAL A 477 -39.93 -19.29 25.51
N GLU A 478 -40.62 -20.12 26.30
CA GLU A 478 -42.02 -20.50 26.06
C GLU A 478 -42.98 -19.33 26.26
N VAL A 479 -42.76 -18.51 27.29
CA VAL A 479 -43.63 -17.36 27.62
C VAL A 479 -43.43 -16.19 26.65
N LEU A 480 -42.18 -15.83 26.35
CA LEU A 480 -41.86 -14.63 25.58
C LEU A 480 -41.57 -14.91 24.10
N GLY A 481 -41.32 -16.16 23.75
CA GLY A 481 -40.98 -16.60 22.41
C GLY A 481 -39.47 -16.56 22.13
N LYS A 482 -38.98 -17.60 21.44
CA LYS A 482 -37.56 -17.82 21.11
C LYS A 482 -36.86 -16.67 20.39
N LYS A 483 -37.60 -15.78 19.72
CA LYS A 483 -37.03 -14.63 19.00
C LYS A 483 -36.74 -13.43 19.90
N LYS A 484 -37.40 -13.31 21.06
CA LYS A 484 -37.29 -12.15 21.95
C LYS A 484 -36.21 -12.28 23.02
N VAL A 485 -35.73 -13.48 23.32
CA VAL A 485 -34.87 -13.73 24.49
C VAL A 485 -33.66 -14.56 24.12
N LYS A 486 -32.47 -14.11 24.54
CA LYS A 486 -31.19 -14.77 24.31
C LYS A 486 -30.42 -14.88 25.63
N LEU A 487 -29.90 -16.06 25.92
CA LEU A 487 -29.02 -16.26 27.07
C LEU A 487 -27.58 -15.98 26.64
N ASP A 488 -26.98 -14.96 27.24
CA ASP A 488 -25.58 -14.59 27.05
C ASP A 488 -24.76 -15.12 28.24
N ILE A 489 -24.21 -16.32 28.04
CA ILE A 489 -23.28 -16.97 28.97
C ILE A 489 -21.84 -16.55 28.73
N ILE A 490 -21.57 -15.67 27.76
CA ILE A 490 -20.21 -15.26 27.38
C ILE A 490 -19.85 -14.01 28.19
N SER A 491 -20.71 -13.01 28.21
CA SER A 491 -20.51 -11.76 28.95
C SER A 491 -20.46 -11.95 30.48
N ASN A 492 -19.79 -11.02 31.18
CA ASN A 492 -19.79 -10.95 32.64
C ASN A 492 -20.26 -9.55 33.12
N PRO A 493 -21.26 -9.46 34.02
CA PRO A 493 -22.00 -10.58 34.60
C PRO A 493 -22.88 -11.30 33.57
N LYS A 494 -23.13 -12.60 33.78
CA LYS A 494 -23.98 -13.43 32.91
C LYS A 494 -25.35 -12.81 32.79
N ARG A 495 -25.96 -12.86 31.60
CA ARG A 495 -27.17 -12.07 31.36
C ARG A 495 -28.13 -12.70 30.37
N ILE A 496 -29.39 -12.33 30.49
CA ILE A 496 -30.41 -12.58 29.47
C ILE A 496 -30.63 -11.26 28.74
N ILE A 497 -30.45 -11.29 27.42
CA ILE A 497 -30.76 -10.19 26.51
C ILE A 497 -32.20 -10.35 26.05
N VAL A 498 -32.99 -9.28 26.19
CA VAL A 498 -34.44 -9.25 25.97
C VAL A 498 -34.75 -8.19 24.92
N GLU A 499 -35.14 -8.62 23.73
CA GLU A 499 -35.65 -7.76 22.66
C GLU A 499 -37.17 -7.61 22.86
N GLY A 500 -37.59 -6.58 23.62
CA GLY A 500 -38.97 -6.43 24.11
C GLY A 500 -39.21 -5.21 24.99
N SER A 501 -40.35 -5.17 25.67
CA SER A 501 -40.73 -4.08 26.57
C SER A 501 -40.21 -4.29 28.00
N THR A 502 -40.21 -3.23 28.82
CA THR A 502 -39.89 -3.34 30.25
C THR A 502 -40.80 -4.32 31.01
N LYS A 503 -42.00 -4.60 30.50
CA LYS A 503 -42.89 -5.65 31.05
C LYS A 503 -42.33 -7.06 30.85
N ASP A 504 -41.68 -7.31 29.71
CA ASP A 504 -41.05 -8.60 29.41
C ASP A 504 -39.87 -8.86 30.37
N VAL A 505 -39.13 -7.80 30.71
CA VAL A 505 -38.04 -7.83 31.70
C VAL A 505 -38.55 -8.19 33.10
N VAL A 506 -39.68 -7.59 33.52
CA VAL A 506 -40.29 -7.88 34.81
C VAL A 506 -40.74 -9.34 34.87
N GLN A 507 -41.37 -9.86 33.81
CA GLN A 507 -41.76 -11.27 33.72
C GLN A 507 -40.57 -12.23 33.80
N ILE A 508 -39.43 -11.90 33.17
CA ILE A 508 -38.21 -12.69 33.28
C ILE A 508 -37.71 -12.72 34.72
N ARG A 509 -37.67 -11.56 35.39
CA ARG A 509 -37.26 -11.49 36.80
C ARG A 509 -38.20 -12.31 37.70
N GLU A 510 -39.50 -12.27 37.48
CA GLU A 510 -40.48 -13.09 38.20
C GLU A 510 -40.26 -14.60 38.00
N ILE A 511 -39.99 -15.04 36.77
CA ILE A 511 -39.68 -16.44 36.47
C ILE A 511 -38.37 -16.87 37.14
N LEU A 512 -37.35 -16.01 37.13
CA LEU A 512 -36.07 -16.30 37.78
C LEU A 512 -36.22 -16.39 39.31
N THR A 513 -36.93 -15.46 39.95
CA THR A 513 -37.12 -15.43 41.42
C THR A 513 -38.08 -16.52 41.93
N SER A 514 -39.10 -16.87 41.14
CA SER A 514 -39.99 -17.99 41.48
C SER A 514 -39.27 -19.36 41.42
N GLY A 515 -38.24 -19.47 40.59
CA GLY A 515 -37.34 -20.64 40.53
C GLY A 515 -36.39 -20.76 41.73
N GLU A 516 -35.93 -19.65 42.30
CA GLU A 516 -35.05 -19.62 43.47
C GLU A 516 -35.72 -20.15 44.74
N SER A 517 -37.04 -20.00 44.85
CA SER A 517 -37.80 -20.51 46.00
C SER A 517 -37.86 -22.05 46.06
N LEU A 518 -37.52 -22.75 44.97
CA LEU A 518 -37.45 -24.22 44.89
C LEU A 518 -36.02 -24.76 45.09
N SER A 519 -34.99 -23.91 45.12
CA SER A 519 -33.57 -24.31 45.24
C SER A 519 -32.93 -24.03 46.61
N LEU A 520 -33.69 -23.55 47.60
CA LEU A 520 -33.28 -23.39 49.01
C LEU A 520 -33.15 -24.72 49.78
N GLY A 521 -32.50 -25.72 49.18
CA GLY A 521 -32.33 -27.07 49.72
C GLY A 521 -30.93 -27.65 49.61
N ILE A 522 -29.89 -26.84 49.35
CA ILE A 522 -28.50 -27.31 49.42
C ILE A 522 -27.71 -26.35 50.31
N GLN A 523 -27.37 -26.87 51.49
CA GLN A 523 -26.67 -26.17 52.55
C GLN A 523 -25.26 -25.72 52.11
N THR A 524 -24.94 -24.53 52.58
CA THR A 524 -23.61 -23.96 52.77
C THR A 524 -22.58 -24.99 53.21
N ALA A 525 -21.62 -25.29 52.33
CA ALA A 525 -20.28 -25.67 52.73
C ALA A 525 -19.38 -24.48 52.36
N GLY A 526 -18.80 -23.82 53.37
CA GLY A 526 -17.69 -22.90 53.12
C GLY A 526 -16.54 -23.68 52.46
N PRO A 527 -15.75 -23.06 51.58
CA PRO A 527 -14.65 -23.76 50.95
C PRO A 527 -13.60 -24.08 52.02
N SER A 528 -13.57 -25.34 52.44
CA SER A 528 -12.40 -25.96 53.05
C SER A 528 -11.30 -25.98 52.00
N ILE A 529 -10.22 -25.25 52.28
CA ILE A 529 -8.98 -25.24 51.49
C ILE A 529 -8.42 -26.67 51.51
N GLY A 530 -8.64 -27.40 50.43
CA GLY A 530 -7.91 -28.61 50.11
C GLY A 530 -6.62 -28.22 49.39
N GLU A 531 -5.51 -28.88 49.73
CA GLU A 531 -4.16 -28.61 49.22
C GLU A 531 -3.96 -28.98 47.72
N ASP A 532 -5.03 -29.00 46.92
CA ASP A 532 -5.01 -29.34 45.48
C ASP A 532 -5.61 -28.20 44.60
N ASP A 533 -6.03 -27.08 45.19
CA ASP A 533 -6.79 -26.00 44.51
C ASP A 533 -5.90 -24.88 43.92
N SER A 534 -4.60 -25.17 43.74
CA SER A 534 -3.63 -24.22 43.16
C SER A 534 -3.77 -24.08 41.63
N GLU A 535 -4.54 -24.95 40.98
CA GLU A 535 -4.59 -25.09 39.50
C GLU A 535 -5.68 -24.27 38.79
N LEU A 536 -6.48 -23.46 39.49
CA LEU A 536 -7.63 -22.75 38.90
C LEU A 536 -7.54 -21.23 38.83
N PHE A 537 -6.45 -20.59 39.28
CA PHE A 537 -6.31 -19.14 39.24
C PHE A 537 -5.70 -18.64 37.92
N CYS A 538 -6.14 -17.45 37.47
CA CYS A 538 -5.55 -16.82 36.29
C CYS A 538 -4.07 -16.48 36.55
N PRO A 539 -3.13 -16.88 35.66
CA PRO A 539 -1.69 -16.62 35.86
C PRO A 539 -1.28 -15.14 35.87
N VAL A 540 -2.17 -14.23 35.46
CA VAL A 540 -1.88 -12.80 35.31
C VAL A 540 -2.36 -12.01 36.52
N CYS A 541 -3.63 -12.18 36.89
CA CYS A 541 -4.25 -11.43 37.98
C CYS A 541 -4.35 -12.23 39.29
N PHE A 542 -4.04 -13.53 39.28
CA PHE A 542 -4.13 -14.43 40.43
C PHE A 542 -5.53 -14.50 41.07
N THR A 543 -6.57 -14.22 40.28
CA THR A 543 -7.98 -14.35 40.68
C THR A 543 -8.66 -15.50 39.94
N PRO A 544 -9.82 -15.99 40.42
CA PRO A 544 -10.62 -16.94 39.67
C PRO A 544 -10.93 -16.38 38.26
N PRO A 545 -10.70 -17.16 37.19
CA PRO A 545 -10.82 -16.68 35.82
C PRO A 545 -12.23 -16.20 35.46
N GLU A 546 -12.35 -14.92 35.07
CA GLU A 546 -13.58 -14.35 34.53
C GLU A 546 -13.64 -14.53 33.00
N ALA A 547 -14.74 -15.10 32.50
CA ALA A 547 -14.88 -15.51 31.10
C ALA A 547 -13.67 -16.36 30.64
N PRO A 548 -13.49 -17.56 31.23
CA PRO A 548 -12.26 -18.33 31.14
C PRO A 548 -11.90 -18.74 29.71
N ILE A 549 -10.64 -18.52 29.34
CA ILE A 549 -10.03 -19.10 28.15
C ILE A 549 -9.02 -20.15 28.59
N LYS A 550 -9.27 -21.40 28.24
CA LYS A 550 -8.36 -22.52 28.50
C LYS A 550 -7.40 -22.68 27.32
N THR A 551 -6.11 -22.47 27.58
CA THR A 551 -5.04 -22.67 26.60
C THR A 551 -4.72 -24.17 26.43
N PRO A 552 -4.07 -24.59 25.32
CA PRO A 552 -3.74 -25.99 25.08
C PRO A 552 -2.83 -26.64 26.14
N CYS A 553 -2.01 -25.85 26.83
CA CYS A 553 -1.16 -26.32 27.93
C CYS A 553 -1.93 -26.49 29.25
N GLY A 554 -3.25 -26.30 29.26
CA GLY A 554 -4.12 -26.52 30.43
C GLY A 554 -4.41 -25.27 31.26
N HIS A 555 -3.57 -24.23 31.16
CA HIS A 555 -3.71 -22.99 31.92
C HIS A 555 -4.92 -22.14 31.49
N VAL A 556 -5.61 -21.56 32.47
CA VAL A 556 -6.85 -20.80 32.26
C VAL A 556 -6.65 -19.31 32.57
N TYR A 557 -7.06 -18.44 31.65
CA TYR A 557 -6.93 -16.98 31.77
C TYR A 557 -8.30 -16.30 31.88
N CYS A 558 -8.36 -15.16 32.58
CA CYS A 558 -9.45 -14.21 32.34
C CYS A 558 -9.38 -13.71 30.89
N SER A 559 -10.52 -13.54 30.23
CA SER A 559 -10.57 -12.99 28.87
C SER A 559 -9.85 -11.63 28.78
N SER A 560 -10.11 -10.72 29.72
CA SER A 560 -9.47 -9.40 29.80
C SER A 560 -7.96 -9.47 30.05
N CYS A 561 -7.49 -10.40 30.88
CA CYS A 561 -6.06 -10.59 31.14
C CYS A 561 -5.33 -11.10 29.89
N LEU A 562 -5.95 -12.00 29.12
CA LEU A 562 -5.38 -12.47 27.87
C LEU A 562 -5.35 -11.34 26.81
N VAL A 563 -6.42 -10.54 26.72
CA VAL A 563 -6.45 -9.33 25.87
C VAL A 563 -5.32 -8.38 26.26
N SER A 564 -5.15 -8.09 27.56
CA SER A 564 -4.07 -7.23 28.05
C SER A 564 -2.71 -7.79 27.67
N GLN A 565 -2.47 -9.10 27.88
CA GLN A 565 -1.20 -9.73 27.52
C GLN A 565 -0.90 -9.62 26.02
N CYS A 566 -1.90 -9.80 25.16
CA CYS A 566 -1.74 -9.66 23.71
C CYS A 566 -1.52 -8.20 23.28
N THR A 567 -2.29 -7.26 23.81
CA THR A 567 -2.23 -5.84 23.40
C THR A 567 -1.00 -5.11 23.93
N SER A 568 -0.45 -5.53 25.08
CA SER A 568 0.80 -4.98 25.63
C SER A 568 2.04 -5.77 25.21
N ALA A 569 1.93 -6.66 24.24
CA ALA A 569 3.04 -7.52 23.82
C ALA A 569 4.12 -6.72 23.09
N HIS A 570 5.36 -6.78 23.60
CA HIS A 570 6.54 -6.20 22.96
C HIS A 570 7.61 -7.23 22.59
N SER A 571 7.42 -8.49 23.03
CA SER A 571 8.29 -9.62 22.75
C SER A 571 7.47 -10.76 22.15
N PHE A 572 8.05 -11.42 21.15
CA PHE A 572 7.45 -12.52 20.43
C PHE A 572 8.42 -13.70 20.35
N PRO A 573 7.95 -14.96 20.36
CA PRO A 573 6.55 -15.37 20.37
C PRO A 573 5.84 -15.16 21.73
N LEU A 574 4.52 -14.99 21.70
CA LEU A 574 3.66 -14.97 22.89
C LEU A 574 3.64 -16.35 23.56
N LYS A 575 4.00 -16.35 24.85
CA LYS A 575 4.08 -17.54 25.69
C LYS A 575 3.07 -17.49 26.83
N CYS A 576 2.65 -18.66 27.27
CA CYS A 576 1.87 -18.88 28.48
C CYS A 576 2.69 -18.44 29.69
N LEU A 577 2.07 -17.62 30.54
CA LEU A 577 2.59 -17.13 31.82
C LEU A 577 2.22 -18.05 33.00
N GLY A 578 1.61 -19.20 32.72
CA GLY A 578 1.34 -20.26 33.70
C GLY A 578 2.60 -20.68 34.46
N GLU A 579 2.41 -21.19 35.67
CA GLU A 579 3.49 -21.61 36.57
C GLU A 579 4.53 -20.49 36.80
N SER A 580 4.08 -19.26 37.12
CA SER A 580 4.97 -18.10 37.31
C SER A 580 5.89 -17.84 36.11
N ALA A 581 5.35 -17.91 34.89
CA ALA A 581 6.05 -17.85 33.61
C ALA A 581 7.02 -19.02 33.31
N GLY A 582 6.94 -20.12 34.05
CA GLY A 582 7.70 -21.35 33.81
C GLY A 582 7.16 -22.21 32.66
N CYS A 583 5.86 -22.13 32.34
CA CYS A 583 5.22 -22.99 31.35
C CYS A 583 5.80 -22.83 29.93
N GLY A 584 5.98 -21.59 29.47
CA GLY A 584 6.63 -21.28 28.18
C GLY A 584 5.92 -21.75 26.90
N SER A 585 4.79 -22.46 27.01
CA SER A 585 3.99 -22.94 25.87
C SER A 585 3.43 -21.78 25.05
N LEU A 586 3.29 -21.93 23.73
CA LEU A 586 2.81 -20.85 22.87
C LEU A 586 1.31 -20.59 23.03
N ILE A 587 0.93 -19.31 23.04
CA ILE A 587 -0.48 -18.91 22.97
C ILE A 587 -0.96 -19.11 21.52
N ILE A 588 -1.95 -19.97 21.31
CA ILE A 588 -2.47 -20.23 19.97
C ILE A 588 -3.26 -19.04 19.42
N LEU A 589 -3.09 -18.73 18.14
CA LEU A 589 -3.75 -17.56 17.52
C LEU A 589 -5.27 -17.68 17.51
N ALA A 590 -5.79 -18.90 17.44
CA ALA A 590 -7.23 -19.15 17.51
C ALA A 590 -7.84 -18.72 18.85
N ASP A 591 -7.10 -18.84 19.96
CA ASP A 591 -7.57 -18.41 21.28
C ASP A 591 -7.46 -16.90 21.43
N ALA A 592 -6.38 -16.29 20.94
CA ALA A 592 -6.24 -14.84 20.89
C ALA A 592 -7.37 -14.19 20.06
N LYS A 593 -7.73 -14.77 18.90
CA LYS A 593 -8.81 -14.27 18.03
C LYS A 593 -10.20 -14.34 18.69
N LYS A 594 -10.43 -15.27 19.64
CA LYS A 594 -11.72 -15.35 20.36
C LYS A 594 -11.94 -14.20 21.33
N VAL A 595 -10.86 -13.60 21.84
CA VAL A 595 -10.94 -12.54 22.86
C VAL A 595 -10.63 -11.14 22.32
N LEU A 596 -9.83 -11.04 21.25
CA LEU A 596 -9.46 -9.77 20.64
C LEU A 596 -10.52 -9.32 19.64
N SER A 597 -10.79 -8.01 19.61
CA SER A 597 -11.49 -7.38 18.49
C SER A 597 -10.66 -7.49 17.20
N GLY A 598 -11.30 -7.27 16.03
CA GLY A 598 -10.61 -7.33 14.75
C GLY A 598 -9.43 -6.36 14.66
N THR A 599 -9.56 -5.17 15.23
CA THR A 599 -8.49 -4.15 15.29
C THR A 599 -7.37 -4.54 16.25
N GLU A 600 -7.68 -5.02 17.45
CA GLU A 600 -6.66 -5.48 18.40
C GLU A 600 -5.88 -6.68 17.87
N TYR A 601 -6.56 -7.60 17.16
CA TYR A 601 -5.92 -8.74 16.53
C TYR A 601 -4.97 -8.31 15.40
N ASP A 602 -5.40 -7.42 14.50
CA ASP A 602 -4.52 -6.90 13.44
C ASP A 602 -3.33 -6.10 14.04
N ASN A 603 -3.54 -5.34 15.12
CA ASN A 603 -2.48 -4.64 15.85
C ASN A 603 -1.47 -5.61 16.49
N LEU A 604 -1.92 -6.71 17.09
CA LEU A 604 -1.06 -7.76 17.63
C LEU A 604 -0.14 -8.34 16.54
N LEU A 605 -0.71 -8.64 15.37
CA LEU A 605 0.06 -9.18 14.24
C LEU A 605 1.05 -8.14 13.68
N GLN A 606 0.66 -6.87 13.62
CA GLN A 606 1.55 -5.78 13.22
C GLN A 606 2.70 -5.57 14.21
N ALA A 607 2.42 -5.65 15.52
CA ALA A 607 3.44 -5.58 16.56
C ALA A 607 4.44 -6.75 16.45
N SER A 608 3.93 -7.96 16.17
CA SER A 608 4.78 -9.13 15.91
C SER A 608 5.69 -8.95 14.70
N LEU A 609 5.12 -8.51 13.55
CA LEU A 609 5.91 -8.23 12.37
C LEU A 609 6.98 -7.16 12.64
N THR A 610 6.59 -6.10 13.35
CA THR A 610 7.51 -5.03 13.73
C THR A 610 8.68 -5.58 14.56
N SER A 611 8.39 -6.44 15.55
CA SER A 611 9.41 -7.11 16.36
C SER A 611 10.31 -8.03 15.52
N TYR A 612 9.73 -8.78 14.58
CA TYR A 612 10.47 -9.68 13.69
C TYR A 612 11.43 -8.94 12.76
N LEU A 613 11.00 -7.80 12.21
CA LEU A 613 11.83 -6.97 11.34
C LEU A 613 12.96 -6.29 12.13
N ARG A 614 12.65 -5.82 13.35
CA ARG A 614 13.64 -5.20 14.26
C ARG A 614 14.74 -6.17 14.69
N SER A 615 14.43 -7.46 14.86
CA SER A 615 15.45 -8.46 15.19
C SER A 615 16.32 -8.89 14.00
N ARG A 616 15.93 -8.54 12.76
CA ARG A 616 16.62 -8.92 11.51
C ARG A 616 17.06 -7.72 10.67
N THR A 617 17.72 -6.74 11.28
CA THR A 617 18.19 -5.52 10.61
C THR A 617 19.24 -5.74 9.51
N THR A 618 19.82 -6.94 9.41
CA THR A 618 20.75 -7.32 8.33
C THR A 618 20.05 -7.90 7.11
N GLU A 619 18.80 -8.36 7.25
CA GLU A 619 17.99 -8.94 6.18
C GLU A 619 16.95 -7.94 5.65
N PHE A 620 16.34 -7.15 6.54
CA PHE A 620 15.28 -6.21 6.19
C PHE A 620 15.60 -4.79 6.62
N GLN A 621 15.09 -3.83 5.86
CA GLN A 621 15.14 -2.42 6.21
C GLN A 621 13.84 -1.70 5.84
N TYR A 622 13.41 -0.77 6.69
CA TYR A 622 12.26 0.08 6.39
C TYR A 622 12.58 1.12 5.31
N CYS A 623 11.53 1.57 4.63
CA CYS A 623 11.60 2.74 3.78
C CYS A 623 12.07 3.94 4.60
N SER A 624 13.01 4.72 4.06
CA SER A 624 13.55 5.91 4.72
C SER A 624 12.59 7.11 4.71
N THR A 625 11.46 7.00 4.01
CA THR A 625 10.44 8.06 4.00
C THR A 625 9.68 8.03 5.33
N PRO A 626 9.60 9.16 6.06
CA PRO A 626 8.80 9.25 7.29
C PRO A 626 7.37 8.75 7.07
N ASP A 627 6.82 8.08 8.08
CA ASP A 627 5.46 7.50 8.08
C ASP A 627 5.18 6.44 7.01
N CYS A 628 6.19 6.01 6.24
CA CYS A 628 6.07 4.90 5.31
C CYS A 628 6.37 3.58 6.03
N ASP A 629 5.37 2.71 6.12
CA ASP A 629 5.46 1.41 6.79
C ASP A 629 6.16 0.33 5.95
N ARG A 630 6.36 0.59 4.65
CA ARG A 630 6.96 -0.36 3.69
C ARG A 630 8.38 -0.71 4.08
N PHE A 631 8.76 -1.95 3.84
CA PHE A 631 10.10 -2.46 4.05
C PHE A 631 10.58 -3.29 2.85
N TYR A 632 11.89 -3.51 2.77
CA TYR A 632 12.54 -4.23 1.67
C TYR A 632 13.68 -5.11 2.16
N ARG A 633 14.09 -6.09 1.34
CA ARG A 633 15.27 -6.91 1.61
C ARG A 633 16.56 -6.18 1.27
N ILE A 634 17.52 -6.25 2.18
CA ILE A 634 18.86 -5.71 1.99
C ILE A 634 19.60 -6.55 0.95
N SER A 635 20.27 -5.89 0.01
CA SER A 635 21.13 -6.56 -0.97
C SER A 635 22.60 -6.39 -0.62
N THR A 636 23.43 -7.36 -1.01
CA THR A 636 24.88 -7.20 -0.94
C THR A 636 25.35 -6.08 -1.87
N THR A 637 26.49 -5.46 -1.55
CA THR A 637 27.08 -4.37 -2.35
C THR A 637 27.41 -4.79 -3.78
N GLU A 638 27.72 -6.07 -4.01
CA GLU A 638 27.99 -6.65 -5.32
C GLU A 638 26.74 -6.79 -6.20
N LYS A 639 25.56 -6.92 -5.58
CA LYS A 639 24.25 -7.06 -6.25
C LYS A 639 23.30 -5.94 -5.81
N SER A 640 23.80 -4.70 -5.75
CA SER A 640 22.97 -3.56 -5.35
C SER A 640 21.78 -3.40 -6.30
N ARG A 641 20.57 -3.31 -5.74
CA ARG A 641 19.34 -3.09 -6.50
C ARG A 641 18.69 -1.78 -6.09
N THR A 642 17.74 -1.35 -6.91
CA THR A 642 16.84 -0.25 -6.56
C THR A 642 15.52 -0.82 -6.07
N PHE A 643 15.14 -0.49 -4.84
CA PHE A 643 13.80 -0.68 -4.31
C PHE A 643 12.95 0.54 -4.65
N ASP A 644 11.91 0.34 -5.45
CA ASP A 644 10.88 1.34 -5.71
C ASP A 644 9.69 1.10 -4.76
N CYS A 645 9.54 1.97 -3.77
CA CYS A 645 8.47 1.86 -2.80
C CYS A 645 7.11 2.11 -3.46
N ASP A 646 6.16 1.20 -3.30
CA ASP A 646 4.77 1.32 -3.78
C ASP A 646 3.91 2.20 -2.87
N GLY A 647 4.34 2.41 -1.62
CA GLY A 647 3.71 3.28 -0.63
C GLY A 647 3.97 4.76 -0.92
N CYS A 648 5.20 5.23 -0.66
CA CYS A 648 5.58 6.64 -0.81
C CYS A 648 6.17 6.99 -2.19
N LEU A 649 6.35 6.02 -3.09
CA LEU A 649 7.00 6.19 -4.40
C LEU A 649 8.47 6.62 -4.34
N SER A 650 9.16 6.58 -3.20
CA SER A 650 10.61 6.80 -3.17
C SER A 650 11.36 5.64 -3.85
N SER A 651 12.55 5.93 -4.37
CA SER A 651 13.49 4.89 -4.81
C SER A 651 14.66 4.86 -3.83
N ILE A 652 15.13 3.67 -3.48
CA ILE A 652 16.18 3.46 -2.48
C ILE A 652 17.15 2.40 -3.01
N CYS A 653 18.45 2.63 -2.89
CA CYS A 653 19.46 1.60 -3.10
C CYS A 653 19.41 0.60 -1.93
N THR A 654 19.17 -0.67 -2.24
CA THR A 654 18.94 -1.72 -1.23
C THR A 654 20.19 -2.11 -0.45
N SER A 655 21.38 -1.65 -0.86
CA SER A 655 22.65 -1.89 -0.17
C SER A 655 23.11 -0.73 0.71
N CYS A 656 22.94 0.51 0.25
CA CYS A 656 23.42 1.69 0.98
C CYS A 656 22.31 2.45 1.72
N HIS A 657 21.05 2.12 1.44
CA HIS A 657 19.82 2.73 1.98
C HIS A 657 19.65 4.22 1.66
N GLN A 658 20.37 4.71 0.65
CA GLN A 658 20.30 6.08 0.16
C GLN A 658 19.62 6.14 -1.22
N SER A 659 19.51 7.33 -1.80
CA SER A 659 19.02 7.51 -3.16
C SER A 659 19.80 6.63 -4.16
N PRO A 660 19.14 6.04 -5.18
CA PRO A 660 19.81 5.27 -6.21
C PRO A 660 20.93 6.06 -6.86
N HIS A 661 22.05 5.39 -7.11
CA HIS A 661 23.25 5.99 -7.65
C HIS A 661 23.85 5.06 -8.69
N ASP A 662 24.03 5.59 -9.91
CA ASP A 662 24.61 4.85 -11.02
C ASP A 662 26.01 5.38 -11.30
N GLY A 663 26.96 4.47 -11.57
CA GLY A 663 28.33 4.84 -11.95
C GLY A 663 29.25 5.23 -10.79
N ILE A 664 28.77 5.20 -9.55
CA ILE A 664 29.57 5.39 -8.33
C ILE A 664 29.27 4.31 -7.29
N THR A 665 30.24 4.01 -6.44
CA THR A 665 30.09 3.01 -5.37
C THR A 665 29.17 3.51 -4.26
N CYS A 666 28.57 2.58 -3.50
CA CYS A 666 27.75 2.89 -2.34
C CYS A 666 28.49 3.79 -1.32
N GLU A 667 29.78 3.55 -1.13
CA GLU A 667 30.64 4.33 -0.22
C GLU A 667 30.82 5.77 -0.70
N ALA A 668 31.13 5.95 -1.98
CA ALA A 668 31.27 7.27 -2.58
C ALA A 668 29.95 8.06 -2.48
N ASN A 669 28.81 7.42 -2.77
CA ASN A 669 27.51 8.06 -2.66
C ASN A 669 27.19 8.49 -1.22
N LYS A 670 27.45 7.62 -0.24
CA LYS A 670 27.30 7.96 1.19
C LYS A 670 28.18 9.15 1.57
N ALA A 671 29.44 9.20 1.12
CA ALA A 671 30.34 10.31 1.39
C ALA A 671 29.86 11.64 0.79
N LEU A 672 29.33 11.61 -0.44
CA LEU A 672 28.76 12.78 -1.10
C LEU A 672 27.53 13.32 -0.36
N ILE A 673 26.60 12.44 0.03
CA ILE A 673 25.41 12.82 0.80
C ILE A 673 25.83 13.38 2.16
N LYS A 674 26.79 12.73 2.83
CA LYS A 674 27.32 13.17 4.12
C LYS A 674 27.94 14.57 4.02
N ALA A 675 28.74 14.83 2.97
CA ALA A 675 29.34 16.15 2.73
C ALA A 675 28.29 17.24 2.43
N ALA A 676 27.11 16.86 1.93
CA ALA A 676 26.02 17.78 1.62
C ALA A 676 25.10 18.09 2.83
N LEU A 677 25.16 17.30 3.90
CA LEU A 677 24.29 17.43 5.08
C LEU A 677 25.06 17.99 6.28
N GLN A 678 24.59 19.09 6.87
CA GLN A 678 25.26 19.81 7.97
C GLN A 678 24.91 19.31 9.40
N GLY A 679 24.32 18.12 9.57
CA GLY A 679 23.76 17.66 10.86
C GLY A 679 24.61 16.68 11.67
N ASP A 680 25.71 16.16 11.12
CA ASP A 680 26.46 15.05 11.75
C ASP A 680 27.33 15.48 12.94
N GLU A 681 27.82 16.72 12.94
CA GLU A 681 28.66 17.22 14.03
C GLU A 681 27.85 17.39 15.32
N GLU A 682 26.60 17.85 15.21
CA GLU A 682 25.69 18.01 16.36
C GLU A 682 25.29 16.67 16.95
N LEU A 683 24.95 15.68 16.11
CA LEU A 683 24.62 14.32 16.55
C LEU A 683 25.84 13.63 17.20
N ALA A 684 27.03 13.78 16.62
CA ALA A 684 28.26 13.21 17.18
C ALA A 684 28.61 13.83 18.54
N LYS A 685 28.41 15.16 18.67
CA LYS A 685 28.58 15.86 19.94
C LYS A 685 27.58 15.36 21.00
N TRP A 686 26.30 15.27 20.64
CA TRP A 686 25.26 14.75 21.54
C TRP A 686 25.54 13.32 22.01
N LYS A 687 25.95 12.42 21.09
CA LYS A 687 26.31 11.03 21.45
C LYS A 687 27.43 10.98 22.48
N LYS A 688 28.45 11.82 22.31
CA LYS A 688 29.60 11.92 23.23
C LYS A 688 29.18 12.46 24.60
N GLU A 689 28.29 13.44 24.63
CA GLU A 689 27.81 14.07 25.87
C GLU A 689 26.92 13.16 26.72
N ASN A 690 26.25 12.17 26.10
CA ASN A 690 25.28 11.29 26.78
C ASN A 690 25.76 9.82 26.93
N ASP A 691 27.06 9.53 26.76
CA ASP A 691 27.63 8.14 26.67
C ASP A 691 26.73 7.23 25.81
N VAL A 692 26.38 7.71 24.62
CA VAL A 692 25.61 6.94 23.63
C VAL A 692 26.58 6.36 22.61
N ARG A 693 26.47 5.06 22.36
CA ARG A 693 27.31 4.32 21.40
C ARG A 693 26.42 3.60 20.40
N ASP A 694 26.94 3.31 19.22
CA ASP A 694 26.17 2.53 18.24
C ASP A 694 26.33 1.04 18.51
N CYS A 695 25.23 0.29 18.44
CA CYS A 695 25.24 -1.16 18.53
C CYS A 695 26.17 -1.73 17.44
N PRO A 696 27.16 -2.58 17.77
CA PRO A 696 28.11 -3.11 16.78
C PRO A 696 27.47 -4.04 15.75
N ASN A 697 26.32 -4.64 16.08
CA ASN A 697 25.60 -5.56 15.21
C ASN A 697 24.63 -4.84 14.28
N CYS A 698 23.81 -3.90 14.80
CA CYS A 698 22.73 -3.27 14.03
C CYS A 698 22.87 -1.75 13.85
N GLY A 699 23.86 -1.11 14.47
CA GLY A 699 24.14 0.33 14.34
C GLY A 699 23.18 1.27 15.08
N VAL A 700 22.18 0.75 15.82
CA VAL A 700 21.26 1.61 16.59
C VAL A 700 22.00 2.30 17.75
N PRO A 701 21.76 3.60 18.00
CA PRO A 701 22.30 4.25 19.19
C PRO A 701 21.73 3.61 20.45
N ILE A 702 22.61 3.17 21.34
CA ILE A 702 22.30 2.62 22.64
C ILE A 702 22.86 3.57 23.70
N GLU A 703 22.03 3.90 24.68
CA GLU A 703 22.40 4.72 25.83
C GLU A 703 22.61 3.81 27.04
N LYS A 704 23.61 4.11 27.87
CA LYS A 704 23.86 3.34 29.09
C LYS A 704 22.94 3.81 30.22
N SER A 705 21.95 2.99 30.57
CA SER A 705 20.92 3.28 31.58
C SER A 705 21.32 3.03 33.04
N PHE A 706 22.62 2.98 33.38
CA PHE A 706 23.24 2.77 34.73
C PHE A 706 23.59 1.32 35.15
N GLY A 707 24.67 1.20 35.95
CA GLY A 707 25.07 -0.01 36.68
C GLY A 707 25.81 -1.05 35.85
N CYS A 708 25.13 -1.72 34.92
CA CYS A 708 25.68 -2.88 34.24
C CYS A 708 26.49 -2.51 32.98
N ASN A 709 27.68 -3.10 32.84
CA ASN A 709 28.50 -2.98 31.62
C ASN A 709 28.16 -4.09 30.58
N HIS A 710 27.29 -5.03 30.93
CA HIS A 710 26.64 -5.94 29.98
C HIS A 710 25.33 -5.29 29.54
N MET A 711 25.29 -4.88 28.29
CA MET A 711 24.13 -4.26 27.66
C MET A 711 23.53 -5.23 26.66
N GLU A 712 22.22 -5.32 26.62
CA GLU A 712 21.50 -6.04 25.58
C GLU A 712 20.87 -5.03 24.64
N CYS A 713 21.13 -5.17 23.34
CA CYS A 713 20.53 -4.29 22.37
C CYS A 713 19.03 -4.56 22.30
N ILE A 714 18.20 -3.59 22.71
CA ILE A 714 16.74 -3.71 22.67
C ILE A 714 16.20 -4.03 21.26
N LEU A 715 16.96 -3.72 20.21
CA LEU A 715 16.54 -3.90 18.82
C LEU A 715 16.86 -5.31 18.30
N CYS A 716 18.13 -5.71 18.35
CA CYS A 716 18.59 -6.98 17.78
C CYS A 716 18.92 -8.05 18.83
N GLN A 717 18.68 -7.77 20.12
CA GLN A 717 18.88 -8.67 21.27
C GLN A 717 20.32 -9.24 21.37
N ILE A 718 21.30 -8.58 20.74
CA ILE A 718 22.70 -8.98 20.87
C ILE A 718 23.25 -8.51 22.22
N HIS A 719 24.04 -9.36 22.87
CA HIS A 719 24.68 -9.03 24.13
C HIS A 719 26.02 -8.31 23.86
N ILE A 720 26.25 -7.19 24.54
CA ILE A 720 27.34 -6.25 24.26
C ILE A 720 28.11 -5.98 25.54
N CYS A 721 29.44 -6.10 25.44
CA CYS A 721 30.35 -5.58 26.46
C CYS A 721 30.55 -4.07 26.24
N TRP A 722 30.07 -3.23 27.16
CA TRP A 722 30.16 -1.77 27.03
C TRP A 722 31.60 -1.25 27.01
N PHE A 723 32.57 -1.98 27.59
CA PHE A 723 33.97 -1.54 27.59
C PHE A 723 34.61 -1.55 26.22
N CYS A 724 34.42 -2.64 25.46
CA CYS A 724 35.13 -2.87 24.20
C CYS A 724 34.19 -3.00 22.99
N MET A 725 32.88 -2.89 23.20
CA MET A 725 31.86 -3.02 22.17
C MET A 725 31.92 -4.35 21.41
N LYS A 726 32.36 -5.44 22.06
CA LYS A 726 32.27 -6.79 21.50
C LYS A 726 30.88 -7.38 21.73
N THR A 727 30.42 -8.16 20.76
CA THR A 727 29.11 -8.80 20.72
C THR A 727 29.20 -10.30 21.03
N PHE A 728 28.19 -10.85 21.69
CA PHE A 728 28.10 -12.24 22.10
C PHE A 728 26.69 -12.81 21.89
N GLY A 729 26.57 -14.12 21.77
CA GLY A 729 25.30 -14.80 21.55
C GLY A 729 24.45 -14.93 22.81
N SER A 730 25.06 -14.83 23.99
CA SER A 730 24.37 -14.89 25.28
C SER A 730 24.97 -13.94 26.32
N GLY A 731 24.18 -13.64 27.36
CA GLY A 731 24.67 -12.87 28.50
C GLY A 731 25.82 -13.55 29.24
N GLU A 732 25.79 -14.88 29.35
CA GLU A 732 26.85 -15.67 30.02
C GLU A 732 28.21 -15.50 29.35
N GLU A 733 28.24 -15.58 28.02
CA GLU A 733 29.45 -15.35 27.21
C GLU A 733 30.01 -13.93 27.42
N THR A 734 29.11 -12.95 27.52
CA THR A 734 29.49 -11.55 27.75
C THR A 734 30.11 -11.37 29.11
N TYR A 735 29.49 -11.90 30.17
CA TYR A 735 30.04 -11.84 31.51
C TYR A 735 31.38 -12.58 31.62
N GLU A 736 31.54 -13.71 30.95
CA GLU A 736 32.81 -14.45 30.91
C GLU A 736 33.92 -13.65 30.22
N HIS A 737 33.60 -13.00 29.10
CA HIS A 737 34.51 -12.08 28.45
C HIS A 737 34.93 -10.93 29.38
N MET A 738 33.98 -10.32 30.08
CA MET A 738 34.25 -9.19 30.99
C MET A 738 35.12 -9.60 32.17
N ARG A 739 34.86 -10.76 32.77
CA ARG A 739 35.73 -11.36 33.80
C ARG A 739 37.16 -11.54 33.30
N ARG A 740 37.32 -12.07 32.08
CA ARG A 740 38.64 -12.39 31.50
C ARG A 740 39.42 -11.19 31.00
N LYS A 741 38.75 -10.16 30.47
CA LYS A 741 39.40 -9.05 29.74
C LYS A 741 39.29 -7.69 30.43
N HIS A 742 38.34 -7.50 31.34
CA HIS A 742 38.04 -6.20 31.94
C HIS A 742 38.01 -6.21 33.47
N SER A 743 38.23 -7.37 34.11
CA SER A 743 38.45 -7.54 35.57
C SER A 743 37.42 -6.88 36.50
N SER A 744 36.23 -6.51 35.98
CA SER A 744 35.14 -5.89 36.74
C SER A 744 33.78 -6.43 36.26
N ILE A 745 32.94 -6.85 37.21
CA ILE A 745 31.53 -7.24 37.02
C ILE A 745 30.61 -6.32 37.84
N GLN A 746 31.11 -5.14 38.24
CA GLN A 746 30.30 -4.17 38.99
C GLN A 746 29.43 -3.35 38.04
#